data_AF-A0AA38IG03-F1
#
_entry.id   AF-A0AA38IG03-F1
#
_cell.length_a   1.000
_cell.length_b   1.000
_cell.length_c   1.000
_cell.angle_alpha   90.00
_cell.angle_beta   90.00
_cell.angle_gamma   90.00
#
_symmetry.space_group_name_H-M   'P 1'
#
loop_
_entity.id
_entity.type
_entity.pdbx_description
1 polymer ?
#
loop_
_entity_poly.entity_id
_entity_poly.type
_entity_poly.pdbx_seq_one_letter_code
_entity_poly.pdbx_strand_id
1 'polypeptide(L)'
;MFGGYSLSHGPLNDIRLFDTRNSTWMQVTVDSTTPDAKMPQGRYFHGADIIHSKQAIYVYGGLTKPTKSSNNRTLDDFWQFDIQNQRWSEVEKDGEWPPSLSSHTLTSYRGSTLESLILIGGISPGSDFHKLVWEFRVDTEQWQAWSTRGQGPNGIFGHSTVFHAPTKSLYVFGGYIYEQQQARLSNKLFSLNYTTKVWTELNELGTSLYLPRPRFFHSAVTTDDFMFVMGGRIFPWNISDTLYAYSYNCNRWINLMSEALEKVGPLPTQTYAQAMTIEPDGDAAYIVGGWGTDSQCSVLRLELPEDLCSLWPSRDSCIRMAGCGYCAYKVGSDILSEVCHTNTYECPLQESPVNASKISNSGTSCTDPVVNRNCSSVTDCASCVQLGCYFCNNVCTPNATCSISLLSDCSPNNCSKKEPDQCRQTPGCDWNCSKRDCVPLLKGQEASPKVCPAPCMHYNTCGSCLETAHCRWSTQLDECISAAYQPAYCAGGVCGLVLQADDKQYCPAPCSSFTQCSDCLVHAHCGWCAGPGNGEGICTEGSNDRPMHGTCNDVYLKVNPNISEYDLNETYTWNWKRCPPEDECTNGHHNCAAESQRCVDRADGFECECGPGYKPTNSTKVSAASTVCEPVCPLGCVRGQCVQPNKCQCDFGYVGANCSIQCQCNGHANCEGPDKLDKCLTCHNNTMGTQCEKCKPLFVGDPSNGGQCVPCLEYCHGHTSICVDNSTDFDFEEFMDFESERFVKSLKEGPKTHARCLKCTNQTAGNRCEDCIVGNFRGTEDHHDPCRPCDCHGHGDTCDPVTGDKCNCKNNTESDACGGSGKNSAHPCWMVQCSKCKEGYLGTPTSGHQCYKQMPVDAKMCFDAKGIDECKVTPKALLPGEIVFFVIQPRFMNVDIRIMIDVTQGNLNVYMSTHDDTYVAYPNATTGVNTIDLDAQYGRWDNGTQKTKDSFLEREALGLRTYITITQPNTILSVKNLRDRLVITLPEEYHSLESTRFFLVLQALDPGDSAKKSAFGIVFSRQDQLHIDLFVFFSVFFSCFFLFLAACVVAWKAKQAADVRRARRRHVVEMLHMAKRPFASVTLNLSTRSKPKKSAHCDLRPVAVEPTDDGLAAVATVFVSLPGGQSPCVKLALASSLILLVRQFPTGGRTFLRRRSAHAAPPT
;
A
#
# COMPACT_ATOMS: atom_id res chain seq x y z
N MET A 1 14.38 15.77 20.07
CA MET A 1 14.22 14.81 18.97
C MET A 1 14.95 15.35 17.74
N PHE A 2 15.75 14.52 17.08
CA PHE A 2 16.46 14.88 15.85
C PHE A 2 16.36 13.72 14.86
N GLY A 3 16.22 14.04 13.58
CA GLY A 3 16.21 13.07 12.50
C GLY A 3 14.97 12.16 12.44
N GLY A 4 15.14 11.01 11.80
CA GLY A 4 14.06 10.08 11.48
C GLY A 4 13.79 10.01 9.97
N TYR A 5 12.77 9.24 9.58
CA TYR A 5 12.42 9.04 8.18
C TYR A 5 10.94 9.38 7.95
N SER A 6 10.69 10.26 6.98
CA SER A 6 9.35 10.61 6.51
C SER A 6 9.10 9.99 5.15
N LEU A 7 7.91 9.41 4.93
CA LEU A 7 7.55 8.87 3.60
C LEU A 7 7.48 9.95 2.52
N SER A 8 7.12 11.19 2.87
CA SER A 8 7.02 12.30 1.93
C SER A 8 8.32 13.07 1.74
N HIS A 9 9.19 13.15 2.75
CA HIS A 9 10.41 13.97 2.72
C HIS A 9 11.72 13.16 2.72
N GLY A 10 11.66 11.87 3.05
CA GLY A 10 12.83 11.00 3.25
C GLY A 10 13.51 11.23 4.61
N PRO A 11 14.84 11.03 4.70
CA PRO A 11 15.61 11.29 5.92
C PRO A 11 15.52 12.75 6.37
N LEU A 12 15.19 12.97 7.64
CA LEU A 12 14.98 14.28 8.23
C LEU A 12 16.26 14.80 8.90
N ASN A 13 16.48 16.12 8.86
CA ASN A 13 17.58 16.82 9.54
C ASN A 13 17.09 17.91 10.50
N ASP A 14 15.79 17.99 10.79
CA ASP A 14 15.24 18.97 11.70
C ASP A 14 15.32 18.51 13.16
N ILE A 15 15.39 19.49 14.06
CA ILE A 15 15.37 19.27 15.51
C ILE A 15 14.07 19.82 16.10
N ARG A 16 13.40 18.97 16.88
CA ARG A 16 12.11 19.25 17.53
C ARG A 16 12.22 19.06 19.03
N LEU A 17 11.63 19.99 19.75
CA LEU A 17 11.54 19.97 21.21
C LEU A 17 10.10 19.64 21.60
N PHE A 18 9.91 18.66 22.47
CA PHE A 18 8.61 18.40 23.09
C PHE A 18 8.69 18.87 24.54
N ASP A 19 7.83 19.82 24.90
CA ASP A 19 7.72 20.29 26.28
C ASP A 19 6.82 19.33 27.06
N THR A 20 7.39 18.53 27.96
CA THR A 20 6.65 17.53 28.75
C THR A 20 5.64 18.16 29.69
N ARG A 21 5.97 19.31 30.29
CA ARG A 21 5.09 20.03 31.22
C ARG A 21 3.81 20.48 30.53
N ASN A 22 3.95 20.91 29.29
CA ASN A 22 2.86 21.47 28.52
C ASN A 22 2.34 20.53 27.44
N SER A 23 2.93 19.36 27.24
CA SER A 23 2.59 18.43 26.16
C SER A 23 2.51 19.09 24.77
N THR A 24 3.46 19.99 24.46
CA THR A 24 3.49 20.75 23.20
C THR A 24 4.77 20.54 22.40
N TRP A 25 4.65 20.40 21.08
CA TRP A 25 5.80 20.45 20.18
C TRP A 25 6.22 21.89 19.88
N MET A 26 7.52 22.15 19.93
CA MET A 26 8.15 23.41 19.55
C MET A 26 9.23 23.15 18.51
N GLN A 27 9.30 24.01 17.50
CA GLN A 27 10.41 24.01 16.56
C GLN A 27 11.61 24.71 17.20
N VAL A 28 12.79 24.08 17.12
CA VAL A 28 14.04 24.69 17.56
C VAL A 28 14.65 25.41 16.36
N THR A 29 14.87 26.72 16.48
CA THR A 29 15.53 27.53 15.46
C THR A 29 17.04 27.45 15.66
N VAL A 30 17.76 26.84 14.71
CA VAL A 30 19.22 26.77 14.76
C VAL A 30 19.81 28.13 14.41
N ASP A 31 20.69 28.65 15.26
CA ASP A 31 21.38 29.91 15.01
C ASP A 31 22.39 29.74 13.85
N SER A 32 22.16 30.49 12.77
CA SER A 32 22.95 30.46 11.52
C SER A 32 23.62 31.80 11.22
N THR A 33 23.82 32.64 12.24
CA THR A 33 24.40 33.99 12.10
C THR A 33 25.86 34.03 11.63
N THR A 34 26.55 32.89 11.50
CA THR A 34 27.92 32.81 10.98
C THR A 34 27.98 32.11 9.61
N PRO A 35 28.84 32.58 8.68
CA PRO A 35 29.00 32.00 7.34
C PRO A 35 29.42 30.51 7.33
N ASP A 36 30.02 30.02 8.42
CA ASP A 36 30.53 28.65 8.56
C ASP A 36 29.57 27.70 9.32
N ALA A 37 28.30 28.09 9.52
CA ALA A 37 27.33 27.27 10.24
C ALA A 37 27.00 25.98 9.45
N LYS A 38 27.63 24.86 9.83
CA LYS A 38 27.36 23.50 9.32
C LYS A 38 26.28 22.81 10.15
N MET A 39 25.49 21.95 9.51
CA MET A 39 24.43 21.15 10.13
C MET A 39 24.51 19.70 9.64
N PRO A 40 24.21 18.69 10.48
CA PRO A 40 24.16 17.31 10.04
C PRO A 40 23.16 17.09 8.91
N GLN A 41 23.53 16.19 7.99
CA GLN A 41 22.61 15.71 6.96
C GLN A 41 21.43 14.93 7.57
N GLY A 42 20.35 14.83 6.80
CA GLY A 42 19.15 14.12 7.22
C GLY A 42 19.40 12.62 7.39
N ARG A 43 19.00 12.06 8.53
CA ARG A 43 19.40 10.70 8.91
C ARG A 43 18.41 9.97 9.80
N TYR A 44 18.43 8.64 9.75
CA TYR A 44 17.63 7.76 10.59
C TYR A 44 18.47 6.56 11.06
N PHE A 45 18.00 5.86 12.10
CA PHE A 45 18.76 4.78 12.78
C PHE A 45 20.19 5.18 13.20
N HIS A 46 20.37 6.44 13.58
CA HIS A 46 21.59 6.95 14.20
C HIS A 46 21.56 6.68 15.72
N GLY A 47 22.72 6.63 16.35
CA GLY A 47 22.81 6.66 17.81
C GLY A 47 22.78 8.11 18.28
N ALA A 48 21.98 8.40 19.31
CA ALA A 48 21.97 9.71 19.95
C ALA A 48 21.74 9.58 21.44
N ASP A 49 22.45 10.39 22.22
CA ASP A 49 22.18 10.56 23.65
C ASP A 49 22.63 11.96 24.13
N ILE A 50 22.16 12.35 25.31
CA ILE A 50 22.45 13.63 25.94
C ILE A 50 23.53 13.47 27.02
N ILE A 51 24.50 14.39 27.04
CA ILE A 51 25.39 14.57 28.18
C ILE A 51 24.90 15.78 28.98
N HIS A 52 24.30 15.50 30.14
CA HIS A 52 23.62 16.50 30.95
C HIS A 52 24.55 17.59 31.48
N SER A 53 25.79 17.26 31.86
CA SER A 53 26.76 18.24 32.37
C SER A 53 27.15 19.30 31.34
N LYS A 54 27.28 18.91 30.07
CA LYS A 54 27.61 19.76 28.92
C LYS A 54 26.37 20.43 28.32
N GLN A 55 25.17 20.00 28.70
CA GLN A 55 23.91 20.37 28.05
C GLN A 55 23.99 20.25 26.52
N ALA A 56 24.54 19.12 26.06
CA ALA A 56 24.77 18.85 24.64
C ALA A 56 24.22 17.49 24.24
N ILE A 57 23.61 17.42 23.06
CA ILE A 57 23.12 16.18 22.45
C ILE A 57 24.17 15.71 21.44
N TYR A 58 24.62 14.48 21.56
CA TYR A 58 25.58 13.87 20.64
C TYR A 58 24.87 12.92 19.69
N VAL A 59 25.28 12.92 18.42
CA VAL A 59 24.68 12.12 17.35
C VAL A 59 25.78 11.48 16.51
N TYR A 60 25.77 10.15 16.41
CA TYR A 60 26.75 9.39 15.64
C TYR A 60 26.09 8.56 14.53
N GLY A 61 26.67 8.62 13.33
CA GLY A 61 26.33 7.75 12.20
C GLY A 61 24.87 7.82 11.75
N GLY A 62 24.33 6.68 11.30
CA GLY A 62 22.98 6.54 10.74
C GLY A 62 22.95 6.34 9.23
N LEU A 63 21.75 6.24 8.66
CA LEU A 63 21.50 6.13 7.22
C LEU A 63 21.00 7.47 6.65
N THR A 64 21.54 7.87 5.50
CA THR A 64 21.13 9.05 4.72
C THR A 64 20.74 8.67 3.28
N LYS A 65 20.32 9.67 2.48
CA LYS A 65 20.22 9.52 1.03
C LYS A 65 21.63 9.50 0.42
N PRO A 66 21.92 8.64 -0.57
CA PRO A 66 23.22 8.63 -1.23
C PRO A 66 23.50 9.99 -1.88
N THR A 67 24.75 10.44 -1.78
CA THR A 67 25.18 11.74 -2.32
C THR A 67 25.95 11.52 -3.62
N LYS A 68 25.95 12.50 -4.53
CA LYS A 68 26.64 12.38 -5.84
C LYS A 68 28.14 12.09 -5.73
N SER A 69 28.76 12.31 -4.57
CA SER A 69 30.19 12.11 -4.30
C SER A 69 30.51 10.78 -3.59
N SER A 70 29.51 10.10 -3.02
CA SER A 70 29.69 8.83 -2.31
C SER A 70 28.39 8.01 -2.37
N ASN A 71 28.49 6.81 -2.95
CA ASN A 71 27.40 5.84 -2.98
C ASN A 71 27.12 5.22 -1.59
N ASN A 72 27.90 5.56 -0.56
CA ASN A 72 27.71 5.01 0.78
C ASN A 72 26.62 5.79 1.55
N ARG A 73 25.54 5.10 1.94
CA ARG A 73 24.44 5.68 2.72
C ARG A 73 24.69 5.68 4.22
N THR A 74 25.62 4.86 4.68
CA THR A 74 25.94 4.74 6.10
C THR A 74 26.98 5.77 6.47
N LEU A 75 26.68 6.55 7.51
CA LEU A 75 27.50 7.67 7.96
C LEU A 75 28.44 7.26 9.10
N ASP A 76 29.57 7.95 9.20
CA ASP A 76 30.59 7.81 10.25
C ASP A 76 30.95 9.17 10.89
N ASP A 77 30.13 10.20 10.65
CA ASP A 77 30.29 11.53 11.22
C ASP A 77 29.72 11.61 12.64
N PHE A 78 30.28 12.52 13.43
CA PHE A 78 29.92 12.72 14.82
C PHE A 78 29.59 14.18 15.08
N TRP A 79 28.39 14.44 15.59
CA TRP A 79 27.85 15.78 15.77
C TRP A 79 27.48 16.02 17.21
N GLN A 80 27.67 17.26 17.67
CA GLN A 80 27.12 17.75 18.92
C GLN A 80 26.20 18.94 18.69
N PHE A 81 25.08 18.96 19.39
CA PHE A 81 24.14 20.06 19.44
C PHE A 81 24.17 20.68 20.83
N ASP A 82 24.67 21.92 20.92
CA ASP A 82 24.64 22.71 22.14
C ASP A 82 23.22 23.22 22.39
N ILE A 83 22.61 22.80 23.50
CA ILE A 83 21.22 23.13 23.84
C ILE A 83 21.09 24.61 24.24
N GLN A 84 22.10 25.19 24.91
CA GLN A 84 22.06 26.58 25.36
C GLN A 84 22.13 27.54 24.17
N ASN A 85 23.07 27.29 23.26
CA ASN A 85 23.33 28.13 22.10
C ASN A 85 22.52 27.73 20.86
N GLN A 86 21.78 26.62 20.92
CA GLN A 86 21.01 26.05 19.80
C GLN A 86 21.82 25.90 18.51
N ARG A 87 23.06 25.40 18.65
CA ARG A 87 24.06 25.36 17.58
C ARG A 87 24.62 23.97 17.39
N TRP A 88 24.75 23.57 16.12
CA TRP A 88 25.45 22.36 15.73
C TRP A 88 26.94 22.61 15.55
N SER A 89 27.75 21.64 15.95
CA SER A 89 29.17 21.55 15.59
C SER A 89 29.54 20.10 15.31
N GLU A 90 30.33 19.89 14.27
CA GLU A 90 30.92 18.60 13.93
C GLU A 90 32.12 18.36 14.84
N VAL A 91 32.20 17.17 15.45
CA VAL A 91 33.37 16.74 16.23
C VAL A 91 34.39 16.20 15.25
N GLU A 92 35.59 16.78 15.25
CA GLU A 92 36.63 16.43 14.28
C GLU A 92 37.12 14.99 14.49
N LYS A 93 37.44 14.33 13.37
CA LYS A 93 38.00 12.97 13.40
C LYS A 93 39.46 13.03 13.83
N ASP A 94 39.74 12.50 15.00
CA ASP A 94 41.09 12.39 15.56
C ASP A 94 41.29 11.01 16.20
N GLY A 95 42.52 10.48 16.11
CA GLY A 95 42.90 9.19 16.71
C GLY A 95 42.17 7.96 16.15
N GLU A 96 41.83 7.02 17.04
CA GLU A 96 40.98 5.87 16.68
C GLU A 96 39.54 6.34 16.47
N TRP A 97 38.87 5.86 15.43
CA TRP A 97 37.50 6.29 15.09
C TRP A 97 36.60 5.10 14.82
N PRO A 98 35.34 5.08 15.29
CA PRO A 98 34.41 4.01 14.95
C PRO A 98 34.10 4.02 13.43
N PRO A 99 33.76 2.88 12.83
CA PRO A 99 33.44 2.82 11.40
C PRO A 99 32.07 3.44 11.10
N SER A 100 31.72 3.58 9.81
CA SER A 100 30.37 3.99 9.41
C SER A 100 29.34 2.98 9.90
N LEU A 101 28.42 3.40 10.76
CA LEU A 101 27.47 2.52 11.43
C LEU A 101 26.05 3.08 11.40
N SER A 102 25.07 2.18 11.24
CA SER A 102 23.65 2.46 11.49
C SER A 102 23.02 1.37 12.35
N SER A 103 21.86 1.64 12.93
CA SER A 103 21.13 0.69 13.79
C SER A 103 21.92 0.22 15.03
N HIS A 104 22.89 1.03 15.46
CA HIS A 104 23.64 0.89 16.71
C HIS A 104 22.94 1.64 17.84
N THR A 105 23.40 1.43 19.07
CA THR A 105 23.00 2.24 20.23
C THR A 105 24.14 3.16 20.65
N LEU A 106 23.79 4.33 21.16
CA LEU A 106 24.71 5.25 21.84
C LEU A 106 24.10 5.52 23.22
N THR A 107 24.83 5.20 24.28
CA THR A 107 24.32 5.27 25.66
C THR A 107 25.29 6.05 26.53
N SER A 108 24.79 7.05 27.24
CA SER A 108 25.53 7.85 28.19
C SER A 108 25.86 7.01 29.43
N TYR A 109 27.15 6.96 29.75
CA TYR A 109 27.65 6.47 31.01
C TYR A 109 27.91 7.66 31.93
N ARG A 110 27.37 7.59 33.15
CA ARG A 110 27.59 8.60 34.19
C ARG A 110 28.23 7.98 35.42
N GLY A 111 29.53 8.18 35.56
CA GLY A 111 30.27 7.91 36.79
C GLY A 111 30.27 9.12 37.72
N SER A 112 30.85 8.96 38.91
CA SER A 112 30.99 10.05 39.89
C SER A 112 31.93 11.17 39.42
N THR A 113 32.89 10.86 38.53
CA THR A 113 33.94 11.78 38.07
C THR A 113 34.18 11.74 36.57
N LEU A 114 33.50 10.86 35.84
CA LEU A 114 33.74 10.59 34.43
C LEU A 114 32.40 10.39 33.71
N GLU A 115 32.25 11.04 32.57
CA GLU A 115 31.13 10.89 31.66
C GLU A 115 31.65 10.47 30.29
N SER A 116 31.02 9.46 29.73
CA SER A 116 31.39 8.89 28.43
C SER A 116 30.14 8.51 27.65
N LEU A 117 30.28 8.40 26.34
CA LEU A 117 29.25 7.81 25.47
C LEU A 117 29.72 6.44 25.00
N ILE A 118 28.87 5.43 25.15
CA ILE A 118 29.17 4.04 24.81
C ILE A 118 28.38 3.66 23.58
N LEU A 119 29.10 3.29 22.52
CA LEU A 119 28.52 2.82 21.27
C LEU A 119 28.63 1.30 21.20
N ILE A 120 27.48 0.64 21.00
CA ILE A 120 27.38 -0.82 20.91
C ILE A 120 26.70 -1.23 19.60
N GLY A 121 27.32 -2.20 18.92
CA GLY A 121 26.77 -2.85 17.74
C GLY A 121 26.62 -1.93 16.54
N GLY A 122 25.59 -2.22 15.74
CA GLY A 122 25.34 -1.58 14.45
C GLY A 122 25.81 -2.41 13.27
N ILE A 123 25.39 -1.94 12.10
CA ILE A 123 25.77 -2.52 10.81
C ILE A 123 26.60 -1.53 10.03
N SER A 124 27.67 -2.04 9.45
CA SER A 124 28.53 -1.31 8.53
C SER A 124 28.56 -2.05 7.20
N PRO A 125 28.45 -1.37 6.05
CA PRO A 125 28.36 -2.08 4.78
C PRO A 125 29.62 -2.88 4.41
N GLY A 126 30.77 -2.61 5.05
CA GLY A 126 32.03 -3.32 4.82
C GLY A 126 32.32 -4.50 5.77
N SER A 127 31.57 -4.66 6.87
CA SER A 127 31.91 -5.62 7.94
C SER A 127 30.73 -6.36 8.57
N ASP A 128 29.53 -6.31 7.98
CA ASP A 128 28.35 -6.99 8.51
C ASP A 128 27.94 -6.49 9.89
N PHE A 129 28.33 -7.19 10.93
CA PHE A 129 27.97 -6.81 12.29
C PHE A 129 29.16 -6.22 13.00
N HIS A 130 28.95 -5.09 13.65
CA HIS A 130 29.99 -4.51 14.47
C HIS A 130 30.05 -5.20 15.84
N LYS A 131 31.25 -5.68 16.20
CA LYS A 131 31.50 -6.47 17.41
C LYS A 131 32.17 -5.70 18.54
N LEU A 132 32.83 -4.59 18.21
CA LEU A 132 33.60 -3.82 19.20
C LEU A 132 32.66 -2.84 19.92
N VAL A 133 32.90 -2.67 21.21
CA VAL A 133 32.31 -1.59 21.99
C VAL A 133 33.25 -0.39 21.90
N TRP A 134 32.71 0.78 21.58
CA TRP A 134 33.46 2.02 21.53
C TRP A 134 33.05 2.94 22.67
N GLU A 135 34.01 3.66 23.22
CA GLU A 135 33.80 4.69 24.24
C GLU A 135 34.31 6.02 23.71
N PHE A 136 33.45 7.04 23.72
CA PHE A 136 33.85 8.43 23.56
C PHE A 136 33.95 9.07 24.94
N ARG A 137 35.15 9.49 25.31
CA ARG A 137 35.41 10.19 26.57
C ARG A 137 35.15 11.68 26.39
N VAL A 138 34.24 12.23 27.18
CA VAL A 138 33.78 13.63 27.03
C VAL A 138 34.82 14.63 27.55
N ASP A 139 35.70 14.23 28.45
CA ASP A 139 36.77 15.05 29.00
C ASP A 139 37.94 15.22 28.03
N THR A 140 38.32 14.15 27.32
CA THR A 140 39.40 14.20 26.32
C THR A 140 38.92 14.45 24.91
N GLU A 141 37.62 14.31 24.66
CA GLU A 141 36.98 14.35 23.33
C GLU A 141 37.59 13.35 22.34
N GLN A 142 37.84 12.12 22.81
CA GLN A 142 38.51 11.07 22.04
C GLN A 142 37.74 9.75 22.11
N TRP A 143 37.76 9.02 21.00
CA TRP A 143 37.21 7.67 20.91
C TRP A 143 38.25 6.62 21.31
N GLN A 144 37.77 5.50 21.86
CA GLN A 144 38.58 4.36 22.23
C GLN A 144 37.81 3.06 22.04
N ALA A 145 38.44 2.06 21.40
CA ALA A 145 37.88 0.71 21.33
C ALA A 145 38.12 -0.10 22.62
N TRP A 146 37.10 -0.83 23.09
CA TRP A 146 37.21 -1.72 24.25
C TRP A 146 37.61 -3.15 23.86
N SER A 147 38.44 -3.76 24.71
CA SER A 147 38.66 -5.21 24.72
C SER A 147 37.75 -5.85 25.76
N THR A 148 36.57 -6.29 25.33
CA THR A 148 35.57 -6.94 26.21
C THR A 148 35.77 -8.46 26.28
N ARG A 149 35.35 -9.09 27.38
CA ARG A 149 35.42 -10.56 27.61
C ARG A 149 34.07 -11.11 28.04
N GLY A 150 33.89 -12.43 28.09
CA GLY A 150 32.64 -13.07 28.57
C GLY A 150 31.63 -13.38 27.47
N GLN A 151 30.38 -13.69 27.86
CA GLN A 151 29.31 -14.13 26.96
C GLN A 151 28.53 -12.95 26.40
N GLY A 152 29.12 -12.23 25.44
CA GLY A 152 28.51 -11.10 24.74
C GLY A 152 28.09 -11.44 23.31
N PRO A 153 27.29 -10.57 22.65
CA PRO A 153 26.96 -10.76 21.25
C PRO A 153 28.22 -10.62 20.38
N ASN A 154 28.40 -11.53 19.42
CA ASN A 154 29.47 -11.44 18.42
C ASN A 154 29.26 -10.30 17.39
N GLY A 155 28.10 -9.67 17.43
CA GLY A 155 27.62 -8.68 16.49
C GLY A 155 26.13 -8.51 16.65
N ILE A 156 25.65 -7.27 16.72
CA ILE A 156 24.25 -6.99 17.07
C ILE A 156 23.76 -5.67 16.45
N PHE A 157 22.52 -5.61 15.97
CA PHE A 157 21.88 -4.37 15.52
C PHE A 157 20.39 -4.34 15.80
N GLY A 158 19.80 -3.13 15.81
CA GLY A 158 18.38 -2.95 16.11
C GLY A 158 17.99 -3.41 17.52
N HIS A 159 18.98 -3.42 18.42
CA HIS A 159 18.82 -3.72 19.84
C HIS A 159 18.59 -2.42 20.61
N SER A 160 18.20 -2.53 21.89
CA SER A 160 18.20 -1.41 22.82
C SER A 160 19.32 -1.55 23.84
N THR A 161 19.80 -0.44 24.36
CA THR A 161 20.81 -0.41 25.43
C THR A 161 20.40 0.62 26.47
N VAL A 162 20.48 0.24 27.73
CA VAL A 162 20.26 1.14 28.87
C VAL A 162 21.40 0.98 29.88
N PHE A 163 21.83 2.08 30.49
CA PHE A 163 22.85 2.05 31.55
C PHE A 163 22.17 2.05 32.92
N HIS A 164 22.35 0.97 33.67
CA HIS A 164 21.83 0.85 35.03
C HIS A 164 22.91 1.25 36.04
N ALA A 165 22.70 2.40 36.69
CA ALA A 165 23.70 3.01 37.58
C ALA A 165 24.01 2.15 38.83
N PRO A 166 23.03 1.57 39.55
CA PRO A 166 23.30 0.73 40.74
C PRO A 166 24.22 -0.46 40.47
N THR A 167 24.05 -1.16 39.34
CA THR A 167 24.91 -2.30 38.95
C THR A 167 26.10 -1.89 38.09
N LYS A 168 26.24 -0.61 37.75
CA LYS A 168 27.27 -0.05 36.85
C LYS A 168 27.42 -0.86 35.55
N SER A 169 26.30 -1.29 34.98
CA SER A 169 26.30 -2.21 33.85
C SER A 169 25.35 -1.72 32.75
N LEU A 170 25.74 -1.92 31.49
CA LEU A 170 24.88 -1.68 30.33
C LEU A 170 24.08 -2.94 30.05
N TYR A 171 22.75 -2.81 29.99
CA TYR A 171 21.85 -3.91 29.64
C TYR A 171 21.48 -3.78 28.16
N VAL A 172 21.69 -4.86 27.41
CA VAL A 172 21.56 -4.91 25.96
C VAL A 172 20.54 -6.00 25.60
N PHE A 173 19.42 -5.60 25.01
CA PHE A 173 18.29 -6.50 24.78
C PHE A 173 17.93 -6.64 23.30
N GLY A 174 17.65 -7.87 22.88
CA GLY A 174 17.02 -8.21 21.60
C GLY A 174 17.86 -7.86 20.38
N GLY A 175 17.19 -7.41 19.30
CA GLY A 175 17.82 -7.11 18.02
C GLY A 175 18.14 -8.34 17.18
N TYR A 176 18.83 -8.12 16.06
CA TYR A 176 19.45 -9.20 15.30
C TYR A 176 20.84 -9.45 15.84
N ILE A 177 21.11 -10.69 16.27
CA ILE A 177 22.43 -11.14 16.68
C ILE A 177 23.07 -11.99 15.57
N TYR A 178 24.39 -11.95 15.52
CA TYR A 178 25.16 -12.85 14.67
C TYR A 178 25.59 -14.10 15.44
N GLU A 179 24.95 -15.24 15.16
CA GLU A 179 25.19 -16.51 15.85
C GLU A 179 25.15 -17.67 14.83
N GLN A 180 26.02 -18.68 14.98
CA GLN A 180 26.10 -19.84 14.06
C GLN A 180 26.22 -19.47 12.57
N GLN A 181 27.01 -18.43 12.26
CA GLN A 181 27.21 -17.92 10.88
C GLN A 181 25.94 -17.38 10.20
N GLN A 182 24.90 -17.04 10.96
CA GLN A 182 23.66 -16.47 10.43
C GLN A 182 23.18 -15.31 11.30
N ALA A 183 22.53 -14.34 10.66
CA ALA A 183 21.79 -13.29 11.35
C ALA A 183 20.47 -13.87 11.88
N ARG A 184 20.26 -13.82 13.19
CA ARG A 184 19.03 -14.31 13.82
C ARG A 184 18.41 -13.25 14.71
N LEU A 185 17.09 -13.18 14.67
CA LEU A 185 16.34 -12.34 15.58
C LEU A 185 16.43 -12.93 17.00
N SER A 186 16.75 -12.08 17.98
CA SER A 186 17.06 -12.49 19.35
C SER A 186 16.08 -11.90 20.37
N ASN A 187 15.88 -12.64 21.47
CA ASN A 187 15.32 -12.15 22.74
C ASN A 187 16.31 -12.31 23.90
N LYS A 188 17.60 -12.50 23.62
CA LYS A 188 18.64 -12.57 24.65
C LYS A 188 18.81 -11.21 25.33
N LEU A 189 19.08 -11.24 26.63
CA LEU A 189 19.45 -10.09 27.44
C LEU A 189 20.91 -10.26 27.88
N PHE A 190 21.73 -9.26 27.59
CA PHE A 190 23.12 -9.23 28.01
C PHE A 190 23.35 -8.09 28.99
N SER A 191 24.26 -8.29 29.95
CA SER A 191 24.79 -7.25 30.82
C SER A 191 26.28 -7.09 30.56
N LEU A 192 26.71 -5.87 30.26
CA LEU A 192 28.12 -5.49 30.14
C LEU A 192 28.50 -4.64 31.35
N ASN A 193 29.31 -5.19 32.24
CA ASN A 193 29.81 -4.41 33.37
C ASN A 193 30.81 -3.36 32.89
N TYR A 194 30.55 -2.10 33.23
CA TYR A 194 31.37 -0.98 32.77
C TYR A 194 32.80 -1.02 33.33
N THR A 195 32.97 -1.49 34.57
CA THR A 195 34.27 -1.44 35.24
C THR A 195 35.15 -2.60 34.77
N THR A 196 34.61 -3.81 34.75
CA THR A 196 35.36 -5.02 34.42
C THR A 196 35.43 -5.29 32.92
N LYS A 197 34.57 -4.63 32.12
CA LYS A 197 34.42 -4.85 30.66
C LYS A 197 34.02 -6.31 30.32
N VAL A 198 33.31 -6.96 31.25
CA VAL A 198 32.86 -8.36 31.11
C VAL A 198 31.39 -8.40 30.75
N TRP A 199 31.07 -9.13 29.68
CA TRP A 199 29.75 -9.51 29.25
C TRP A 199 29.23 -10.72 30.00
N THR A 200 27.94 -10.70 30.33
CA THR A 200 27.21 -11.82 30.90
C THR A 200 25.86 -11.94 30.18
N GLU A 201 25.59 -13.09 29.56
CA GLU A 201 24.24 -13.44 29.09
C GLU A 201 23.40 -13.79 30.31
N LEU A 202 22.28 -13.08 30.49
CA LEU A 202 21.38 -13.28 31.61
C LEU A 202 20.40 -14.40 31.24
N ASN A 203 20.73 -15.62 31.67
CA ASN A 203 19.87 -16.80 31.49
C ASN A 203 18.66 -16.71 32.43
N GLU A 204 17.44 -16.86 31.91
CA GLU A 204 16.24 -16.75 32.74
C GLU A 204 15.76 -18.08 33.34
N LEU A 205 15.30 -17.97 34.60
CA LEU A 205 14.71 -19.01 35.41
C LEU A 205 13.17 -19.00 35.29
N GLY A 206 12.58 -19.88 34.48
CA GLY A 206 11.12 -20.09 34.46
C GLY A 206 10.53 -20.57 33.13
N THR A 207 9.25 -20.95 33.15
CA THR A 207 8.47 -21.40 32.01
C THR A 207 8.29 -20.29 30.95
N SER A 208 8.32 -20.68 29.68
CA SER A 208 8.23 -19.87 28.44
C SER A 208 7.15 -18.76 28.36
N LEU A 209 6.22 -18.68 29.32
CA LEU A 209 5.04 -17.81 29.26
C LEU A 209 5.32 -16.32 29.57
N TYR A 210 6.47 -15.99 30.17
CA TYR A 210 6.79 -14.62 30.61
C TYR A 210 7.91 -13.94 29.81
N LEU A 211 8.55 -14.64 28.88
CA LEU A 211 9.64 -14.09 28.09
C LEU A 211 9.11 -13.24 26.93
N PRO A 212 9.72 -12.07 26.65
CA PRO A 212 9.44 -11.35 25.43
C PRO A 212 9.88 -12.18 24.22
N ARG A 213 9.08 -12.17 23.16
CA ARG A 213 9.48 -12.79 21.90
C ARG A 213 10.68 -12.09 21.27
N PRO A 214 11.47 -12.80 20.43
CA PRO A 214 12.54 -12.20 19.64
C PRO A 214 12.05 -11.00 18.85
N ARG A 215 12.72 -9.86 19.00
CA ARG A 215 12.27 -8.56 18.48
C ARG A 215 13.43 -7.63 18.16
N PHE A 216 13.22 -6.72 17.23
CA PHE A 216 14.21 -5.69 16.86
C PHE A 216 13.54 -4.34 16.65
N PHE A 217 14.33 -3.26 16.71
CA PHE A 217 13.87 -1.87 16.71
C PHE A 217 12.77 -1.61 17.76
N HIS A 218 12.90 -2.23 18.92
CA HIS A 218 12.14 -1.84 20.12
C HIS A 218 12.90 -0.70 20.82
N SER A 219 12.23 -0.06 21.78
CA SER A 219 12.83 0.99 22.59
C SER A 219 12.86 0.56 24.05
N ALA A 220 13.84 1.06 24.79
CA ALA A 220 13.95 0.76 26.21
C ALA A 220 14.39 1.98 27.00
N VAL A 221 13.96 2.02 28.27
CA VAL A 221 14.46 2.95 29.29
C VAL A 221 14.64 2.19 30.59
N THR A 222 15.28 2.82 31.56
CA THR A 222 15.67 2.22 32.82
C THR A 222 15.28 3.12 33.98
N THR A 223 14.84 2.50 35.07
CA THR A 223 14.78 3.07 36.44
C THR A 223 15.81 2.34 37.31
N ASP A 224 15.88 2.69 38.60
CA ASP A 224 16.77 2.00 39.54
C ASP A 224 16.36 0.54 39.82
N ASP A 225 15.11 0.15 39.54
CA ASP A 225 14.60 -1.19 39.83
C ASP A 225 14.25 -2.00 38.57
N PHE A 226 13.89 -1.32 37.47
CA PHE A 226 13.34 -1.98 36.28
C PHE A 226 13.89 -1.42 34.97
N MET A 227 14.06 -2.30 33.99
CA MET A 227 14.19 -1.94 32.58
C MET A 227 12.84 -2.09 31.90
N PHE A 228 12.35 -1.06 31.23
CA PHE A 228 11.12 -1.13 30.44
C PHE A 228 11.46 -1.30 28.97
N VAL A 229 10.79 -2.24 28.30
CA VAL A 229 10.92 -2.48 26.86
C VAL A 229 9.56 -2.37 26.20
N MET A 230 9.49 -1.58 25.13
CA MET A 230 8.25 -1.33 24.40
C MET A 230 8.41 -1.51 22.88
N GLY A 231 7.38 -2.08 22.26
CA GLY A 231 7.25 -2.24 20.82
C GLY A 231 8.30 -3.18 20.23
N GLY A 232 8.73 -2.87 19.01
CA GLY A 232 9.62 -3.68 18.20
C GLY A 232 8.87 -4.61 17.26
N ARG A 233 9.52 -4.94 16.16
CA ARG A 233 8.97 -5.80 15.12
C ARG A 233 9.18 -7.26 15.50
N ILE A 234 8.08 -8.01 15.51
CA ILE A 234 8.00 -9.46 15.79
C ILE A 234 7.19 -10.14 14.68
N PHE A 235 7.39 -11.45 14.48
CA PHE A 235 6.68 -12.22 13.47
C PHE A 235 6.03 -13.47 14.10
N PRO A 236 4.70 -13.64 14.02
CA PRO A 236 3.69 -12.66 13.62
C PRO A 236 3.51 -11.54 14.66
N TRP A 237 2.91 -10.42 14.25
CA TRP A 237 2.50 -9.33 15.13
C TRP A 237 1.58 -9.85 16.26
N ASN A 238 1.74 -9.33 17.48
CA ASN A 238 1.01 -9.74 18.67
C ASN A 238 1.00 -8.63 19.73
N ILE A 239 -0.18 -8.08 20.01
CA ILE A 239 -0.38 -6.98 20.95
C ILE A 239 -0.04 -7.39 22.40
N SER A 240 -0.25 -8.67 22.77
CA SER A 240 0.07 -9.18 24.12
C SER A 240 1.58 -9.24 24.41
N ASP A 241 2.40 -8.85 23.44
CA ASP A 241 3.86 -8.93 23.44
C ASP A 241 4.47 -7.52 23.23
N THR A 242 3.74 -6.46 23.60
CA THR A 242 4.12 -5.06 23.29
C THR A 242 4.91 -4.36 24.39
N LEU A 243 4.63 -4.63 25.67
CA LEU A 243 5.24 -3.93 26.81
C LEU A 243 5.70 -4.92 27.88
N TYR A 244 6.97 -4.81 28.26
CA TYR A 244 7.61 -5.64 29.27
C TYR A 244 8.41 -4.79 30.25
N ALA A 245 8.47 -5.24 31.50
CA ALA A 245 9.45 -4.79 32.48
C ALA A 245 10.40 -5.94 32.79
N TYR A 246 11.66 -5.64 33.02
CA TYR A 246 12.65 -6.57 33.53
C TYR A 246 13.11 -6.10 34.89
N SER A 247 12.93 -6.94 35.90
CA SER A 247 13.37 -6.65 37.27
C SER A 247 14.86 -6.94 37.42
N TYR A 248 15.63 -5.91 37.75
CA TYR A 248 17.08 -6.08 37.99
C TYR A 248 17.34 -6.93 39.22
N ASN A 249 16.60 -6.70 40.31
CA ASN A 249 16.77 -7.41 41.58
C ASN A 249 16.40 -8.90 41.49
N CYS A 250 15.41 -9.24 40.65
CA CYS A 250 14.89 -10.61 40.55
C CYS A 250 15.32 -11.34 39.27
N ASN A 251 16.09 -10.68 38.39
CA ASN A 251 16.58 -11.21 37.12
C ASN A 251 15.47 -11.91 36.31
N ARG A 252 14.36 -11.20 36.08
CA ARG A 252 13.14 -11.78 35.49
C ARG A 252 12.32 -10.76 34.69
N TRP A 253 11.86 -11.17 33.52
CA TRP A 253 10.84 -10.47 32.73
C TRP A 253 9.43 -10.57 33.34
N ILE A 254 8.72 -9.47 33.24
CA ILE A 254 7.33 -9.27 33.65
C ILE A 254 6.58 -8.77 32.41
N ASN A 255 5.64 -9.58 31.91
CA ASN A 255 4.76 -9.16 30.82
C ASN A 255 3.69 -8.20 31.34
N LEU A 256 3.89 -6.90 31.08
CA LEU A 256 2.96 -5.84 31.49
C LEU A 256 1.67 -5.82 30.67
N MET A 257 1.59 -6.62 29.61
CA MET A 257 0.39 -6.83 28.81
C MET A 257 -0.47 -8.01 29.28
N SER A 258 -0.10 -8.71 30.36
CA SER A 258 -0.89 -9.80 30.97
C SER A 258 -2.27 -9.35 31.48
N GLU A 259 -3.29 -10.20 31.40
CA GLU A 259 -4.63 -9.94 31.97
C GLU A 259 -4.64 -9.90 33.51
N ALA A 260 -3.60 -10.42 34.15
CA ALA A 260 -3.49 -10.46 35.62
C ALA A 260 -3.12 -9.11 36.26
N LEU A 261 -2.82 -8.10 35.45
CA LEU A 261 -2.40 -6.75 35.88
C LEU A 261 -3.54 -5.76 35.70
N GLU A 262 -3.75 -4.92 36.70
CA GLU A 262 -4.63 -3.76 36.57
C GLU A 262 -3.94 -2.69 35.73
N LYS A 263 -4.59 -2.26 34.65
CA LYS A 263 -4.05 -1.28 33.69
C LYS A 263 -5.02 -0.13 33.55
N VAL A 264 -4.49 1.08 33.59
CA VAL A 264 -5.27 2.31 33.43
C VAL A 264 -4.86 2.98 32.12
N GLY A 265 -5.83 3.27 31.26
CA GLY A 265 -5.61 3.94 29.97
C GLY A 265 -5.66 3.00 28.75
N PRO A 266 -5.48 3.56 27.54
CA PRO A 266 -5.52 2.80 26.29
C PRO A 266 -4.33 1.84 26.18
N LEU A 267 -4.55 0.67 25.57
CA LEU A 267 -3.47 -0.27 25.31
C LEU A 267 -2.48 0.31 24.30
N PRO A 268 -1.17 0.17 24.54
CA PRO A 268 -0.14 0.50 23.55
C PRO A 268 -0.40 -0.14 22.18
N THR A 269 -0.30 0.67 21.12
CA THR A 269 -0.29 0.16 19.75
C THR A 269 1.03 -0.54 19.47
N GLN A 270 1.00 -1.55 18.60
CA GLN A 270 2.23 -2.24 18.22
C GLN A 270 2.99 -1.41 17.17
N THR A 271 4.13 -0.84 17.58
CA THR A 271 5.02 -0.04 16.72
C THR A 271 6.46 -0.55 16.82
N TYR A 272 7.30 -0.19 15.84
CA TYR A 272 8.75 -0.38 15.90
C TYR A 272 9.48 0.87 15.42
N ALA A 273 10.77 0.98 15.76
CA ALA A 273 11.63 2.13 15.49
C ALA A 273 11.13 3.45 16.10
N GLN A 274 10.43 3.37 17.23
CA GLN A 274 10.10 4.55 18.03
C GLN A 274 11.28 5.01 18.90
N ALA A 275 11.25 6.27 19.31
CA ALA A 275 12.17 6.79 20.32
C ALA A 275 11.50 6.77 21.69
N MET A 276 12.27 6.49 22.74
CA MET A 276 11.76 6.44 24.11
C MET A 276 12.73 7.14 25.06
N THR A 277 12.20 7.87 26.02
CA THR A 277 12.96 8.58 27.05
C THR A 277 12.18 8.59 28.36
N ILE A 278 12.85 8.74 29.49
CA ILE A 278 12.24 8.76 30.83
C ILE A 278 12.41 10.14 31.46
N GLU A 279 11.45 10.58 32.28
CA GLU A 279 11.61 11.79 33.09
C GLU A 279 12.76 11.63 34.10
N PRO A 280 13.45 12.72 34.48
CA PRO A 280 14.54 12.67 35.44
C PRO A 280 14.17 12.05 36.80
N ASP A 281 12.91 12.20 37.21
CA ASP A 281 12.41 11.68 38.49
C ASP A 281 12.00 10.19 38.39
N GLY A 282 11.92 9.62 37.17
CA GLY A 282 11.64 8.20 36.95
C GLY A 282 10.16 7.81 36.87
N ASP A 283 9.23 8.72 37.15
CA ASP A 283 7.80 8.43 37.29
C ASP A 283 7.05 8.27 35.96
N ALA A 284 7.64 8.71 34.85
CA ALA A 284 7.00 8.63 33.54
C ALA A 284 7.99 8.46 32.39
N ALA A 285 7.62 7.66 31.40
CA ALA A 285 8.34 7.49 30.14
C ALA A 285 7.54 8.08 28.95
N TYR A 286 8.23 8.70 28.00
CA TYR A 286 7.64 9.20 26.76
C TYR A 286 8.12 8.36 25.58
N ILE A 287 7.19 7.95 24.75
CA ILE A 287 7.40 7.21 23.52
C ILE A 287 6.92 8.06 22.37
N VAL A 288 7.76 8.25 21.35
CA VAL A 288 7.47 9.14 20.22
C VAL A 288 7.74 8.44 18.89
N GLY A 289 6.76 8.50 18.00
CA GLY A 289 6.87 8.03 16.63
C GLY A 289 6.86 6.50 16.50
N GLY A 290 7.60 5.99 15.51
CA GLY A 290 7.62 4.57 15.15
C GLY A 290 6.67 4.23 14.00
N TRP A 291 6.97 3.13 13.32
CA TRP A 291 6.13 2.56 12.27
C TRP A 291 5.18 1.52 12.88
N GLY A 292 3.89 1.65 12.60
CA GLY A 292 2.85 0.69 12.96
C GLY A 292 1.92 0.42 11.77
N THR A 293 0.75 -0.15 12.04
CA THR A 293 -0.34 -0.28 11.05
C THR A 293 -0.95 1.06 10.66
N ASP A 294 -0.82 2.04 11.55
CA ASP A 294 -1.44 3.35 11.43
C ASP A 294 -0.37 4.36 10.99
N SER A 295 -0.71 5.22 10.03
CA SER A 295 0.21 6.22 9.46
C SER A 295 0.37 7.50 10.31
N GLN A 296 -0.19 7.51 11.53
CA GLN A 296 -0.18 8.68 12.42
C GLN A 296 0.95 8.58 13.46
N CYS A 297 1.77 9.63 13.57
CA CYS A 297 2.74 9.75 14.65
C CYS A 297 2.05 10.23 15.94
N SER A 298 2.28 9.56 17.06
CA SER A 298 1.75 9.93 18.37
C SER A 298 2.87 10.10 19.41
N VAL A 299 2.53 10.78 20.52
CA VAL A 299 3.34 10.83 21.74
C VAL A 299 2.56 10.09 22.81
N LEU A 300 3.14 9.01 23.33
CA LEU A 300 2.57 8.24 24.43
C LEU A 300 3.37 8.53 25.71
N ARG A 301 2.67 8.93 26.76
CA ARG A 301 3.22 9.04 28.12
C ARG A 301 2.78 7.81 28.91
N LEU A 302 3.75 7.04 29.40
CA LEU A 302 3.57 5.88 30.25
C LEU A 302 3.92 6.28 31.69
N GLU A 303 2.94 6.34 32.58
CA GLU A 303 3.19 6.52 34.01
C GLU A 303 3.67 5.20 34.62
N LEU A 304 4.76 5.27 35.38
CA LEU A 304 5.43 4.13 35.98
C LEU A 304 5.12 4.15 37.48
N PRO A 305 4.58 3.07 38.06
CA PRO A 305 4.36 3.04 39.50
C PRO A 305 5.70 2.97 40.23
N GLU A 306 5.79 3.62 41.40
CA GLU A 306 6.94 3.49 42.31
C GLU A 306 7.21 2.02 42.65
N ASP A 307 6.13 1.24 42.81
CA ASP A 307 6.17 -0.19 43.11
C ASP A 307 5.35 -0.98 42.09
N LEU A 308 6.01 -1.72 41.19
CA LEU A 308 5.33 -2.57 40.21
C LEU A 308 4.47 -3.66 40.88
N CYS A 309 4.77 -4.09 42.10
CA CYS A 309 3.95 -5.06 42.82
C CYS A 309 2.52 -4.56 43.07
N SER A 310 2.32 -3.24 43.17
CA SER A 310 0.99 -2.65 43.33
C SER A 310 0.02 -2.95 42.18
N LEU A 311 0.52 -3.35 41.00
CA LEU A 311 -0.29 -3.65 39.82
C LEU A 311 -1.09 -4.96 39.91
N TRP A 312 -0.81 -5.81 40.90
CA TRP A 312 -1.53 -7.07 41.10
C TRP A 312 -2.65 -6.92 42.14
N PRO A 313 -3.93 -6.93 41.71
CA PRO A 313 -5.05 -6.61 42.61
C PRO A 313 -5.43 -7.75 43.55
N SER A 314 -5.03 -9.00 43.25
CA SER A 314 -5.42 -10.17 44.04
C SER A 314 -4.24 -10.81 44.77
N ARG A 315 -4.50 -11.33 45.97
CA ARG A 315 -3.55 -12.12 46.77
C ARG A 315 -2.82 -13.19 45.96
N ASP A 316 -3.54 -14.02 45.22
CA ASP A 316 -2.95 -15.14 44.48
C ASP A 316 -2.09 -14.66 43.30
N SER A 317 -2.47 -13.56 42.64
CA SER A 317 -1.65 -12.97 41.57
C SER A 317 -0.39 -12.29 42.11
N CYS A 318 -0.49 -11.61 43.26
CA CYS A 318 0.60 -10.92 43.92
C CYS A 318 1.69 -11.88 44.40
N ILE A 319 1.31 -12.92 45.17
CA ILE A 319 2.27 -13.85 45.79
C ILE A 319 2.98 -14.75 44.76
N ARG A 320 2.42 -14.91 43.56
CA ARG A 320 3.08 -15.62 42.45
C ARG A 320 4.28 -14.86 41.89
N MET A 321 4.35 -13.56 42.12
CA MET A 321 5.47 -12.73 41.70
C MET A 321 6.55 -12.75 42.77
N ALA A 322 7.71 -13.33 42.42
CA ALA A 322 8.89 -13.26 43.26
C ALA A 322 9.29 -11.79 43.44
N GLY A 323 9.53 -11.36 44.68
CA GLY A 323 9.79 -9.97 45.03
C GLY A 323 8.55 -9.22 45.54
N CYS A 324 7.34 -9.76 45.39
CA CYS A 324 6.10 -9.14 45.88
C CYS A 324 5.56 -9.83 47.14
N GLY A 325 5.10 -9.00 48.08
CA GLY A 325 4.39 -9.34 49.29
C GLY A 325 2.96 -8.79 49.28
N TYR A 326 2.08 -9.41 50.04
CA TYR A 326 0.66 -9.08 50.13
C TYR A 326 0.29 -8.74 51.57
N CYS A 327 -0.47 -7.67 51.79
CA CYS A 327 -1.08 -7.41 53.09
C CYS A 327 -2.49 -6.83 52.98
N ALA A 328 -3.32 -7.09 54.00
CA ALA A 328 -4.72 -6.68 54.01
C ALA A 328 -5.28 -6.50 55.43
N TYR A 329 -6.35 -5.72 55.58
CA TYR A 329 -7.17 -5.63 56.79
C TYR A 329 -8.48 -6.43 56.64
N LYS A 330 -8.84 -7.20 57.67
CA LYS A 330 -9.99 -8.10 57.67
C LYS A 330 -10.88 -7.90 58.90
N VAL A 331 -12.21 -7.91 58.73
CA VAL A 331 -13.20 -7.96 59.81
C VAL A 331 -14.06 -9.21 59.64
N GLY A 332 -14.03 -10.13 60.60
CA GLY A 332 -14.75 -11.40 60.45
C GLY A 332 -14.20 -12.23 59.28
N SER A 333 -14.99 -12.48 58.23
CA SER A 333 -14.58 -13.12 56.97
C SER A 333 -14.16 -12.13 55.89
N ASP A 334 -14.49 -10.85 56.03
CA ASP A 334 -14.53 -9.89 54.93
C ASP A 334 -13.27 -9.03 54.89
N ILE A 335 -12.68 -8.87 53.71
CA ILE A 335 -11.49 -8.05 53.46
C ILE A 335 -11.94 -6.61 53.22
N LEU A 336 -11.46 -5.67 54.06
CA LEU A 336 -11.78 -4.25 53.97
C LEU A 336 -10.84 -3.49 53.02
N SER A 337 -9.55 -3.84 53.04
CA SER A 337 -8.52 -3.26 52.18
C SER A 337 -7.41 -4.27 52.00
N GLU A 338 -6.87 -4.35 50.78
CA GLU A 338 -5.75 -5.21 50.43
C GLU A 338 -4.78 -4.47 49.51
N VAL A 339 -3.49 -4.74 49.66
CA VAL A 339 -2.41 -4.12 48.90
C VAL A 339 -1.34 -5.17 48.63
N CYS A 340 -0.90 -5.24 47.37
CA CYS A 340 0.33 -5.89 46.99
C CYS A 340 1.46 -4.85 47.00
N HIS A 341 2.62 -5.22 47.53
CA HIS A 341 3.78 -4.34 47.67
C HIS A 341 5.09 -5.11 47.49
N THR A 342 6.20 -4.45 47.24
CA THR A 342 7.52 -5.07 47.20
C THR A 342 7.85 -5.61 48.58
N ASN A 343 8.30 -6.87 48.66
CA ASN A 343 8.52 -7.57 49.92
C ASN A 343 9.71 -7.06 50.75
N THR A 344 10.55 -6.19 50.17
CA THR A 344 11.60 -5.45 50.89
C THR A 344 11.05 -4.25 51.66
N TYR A 345 9.82 -3.79 51.36
CA TYR A 345 9.16 -2.71 52.08
C TYR A 345 8.21 -3.25 53.15
N GLU A 346 8.02 -2.48 54.22
CA GLU A 346 6.98 -2.77 55.21
C GLU A 346 5.58 -2.58 54.60
N CYS A 347 4.61 -3.34 55.10
CA CYS A 347 3.24 -3.28 54.58
C CYS A 347 2.70 -1.82 54.61
N PRO A 348 2.30 -1.24 53.45
CA PRO A 348 1.91 0.17 53.33
C PRO A 348 0.65 0.57 54.12
N LEU A 349 -0.13 -0.40 54.59
CA LEU A 349 -1.33 -0.18 55.37
C LEU A 349 -0.97 0.29 56.80
N GLN A 350 -1.12 1.60 57.06
CA GLN A 350 -0.74 2.25 58.32
C GLN A 350 -1.89 2.44 59.33
N GLU A 351 -3.10 2.85 58.90
CA GLU A 351 -4.25 3.07 59.80
C GLU A 351 -5.16 1.84 59.85
N SER A 352 -5.31 1.24 61.04
CA SER A 352 -6.23 0.12 61.25
C SER A 352 -7.67 0.63 61.46
N PRO A 353 -8.66 0.20 60.66
CA PRO A 353 -10.06 0.41 60.97
C PRO A 353 -10.44 -0.22 62.32
N VAL A 354 -11.40 0.38 63.03
CA VAL A 354 -11.90 -0.13 64.32
C VAL A 354 -12.47 -1.55 64.12
N ASN A 355 -11.99 -2.53 64.91
CA ASN A 355 -12.31 -3.97 64.85
C ASN A 355 -11.72 -4.79 63.67
N ALA A 356 -10.69 -4.31 62.96
CA ALA A 356 -10.02 -5.05 61.89
C ALA A 356 -8.70 -5.74 62.34
N SER A 357 -8.39 -6.91 61.76
CA SER A 357 -7.11 -7.62 61.92
C SER A 357 -6.24 -7.49 60.66
N LYS A 358 -4.95 -7.21 60.83
CA LYS A 358 -3.96 -7.13 59.74
C LYS A 358 -3.45 -8.53 59.39
N ILE A 359 -3.55 -8.92 58.12
CA ILE A 359 -2.93 -10.12 57.56
C ILE A 359 -1.80 -9.71 56.62
N SER A 360 -0.67 -10.40 56.68
CA SER A 360 0.48 -10.16 55.80
C SER A 360 1.11 -11.47 55.36
N ASN A 361 1.54 -11.53 54.11
CA ASN A 361 2.30 -12.60 53.50
C ASN A 361 3.46 -11.98 52.71
N SER A 362 4.70 -12.27 53.10
CA SER A 362 5.91 -11.72 52.45
C SER A 362 6.21 -12.32 51.07
N GLY A 363 5.42 -13.30 50.61
CA GLY A 363 5.61 -13.94 49.31
C GLY A 363 6.97 -14.66 49.20
N THR A 364 7.45 -14.85 47.98
CA THR A 364 8.77 -15.46 47.71
C THR A 364 9.82 -14.36 47.52
N SER A 365 10.91 -14.40 48.29
CA SER A 365 12.03 -13.48 48.13
C SER A 365 12.82 -13.78 46.85
N CYS A 366 13.36 -12.74 46.21
CA CYS A 366 14.25 -12.90 45.05
C CYS A 366 15.62 -13.51 45.42
N THR A 367 15.87 -13.74 46.72
CA THR A 367 17.08 -14.38 47.25
C THR A 367 17.02 -15.91 47.31
N ASP A 368 15.87 -16.55 47.11
CA ASP A 368 15.82 -18.01 47.05
C ASP A 368 16.50 -18.48 45.75
N PRO A 369 17.57 -19.30 45.83
CA PRO A 369 18.28 -19.75 44.65
C PRO A 369 17.42 -20.79 43.93
N VAL A 370 16.54 -20.33 43.04
CA VAL A 370 15.96 -21.21 42.01
C VAL A 370 17.00 -21.45 40.91
N VAL A 371 18.27 -21.66 41.25
CA VAL A 371 19.29 -22.11 40.31
C VAL A 371 19.38 -23.62 40.46
N ASN A 372 18.56 -24.35 39.71
CA ASN A 372 18.95 -25.73 39.43
C ASN A 372 20.16 -25.64 38.48
N ARG A 373 21.38 -25.65 39.05
CA ARG A 373 22.65 -25.55 38.31
C ARG A 373 22.81 -26.80 37.46
N ASN A 374 22.25 -26.79 36.26
CA ASN A 374 22.44 -27.88 35.30
C ASN A 374 23.81 -27.73 34.61
N CYS A 375 24.89 -27.94 35.37
CA CYS A 375 26.26 -27.91 34.85
C CYS A 375 26.40 -28.85 33.65
N SER A 376 25.68 -29.98 33.64
CA SER A 376 25.66 -30.99 32.56
C SER A 376 25.16 -30.49 31.20
N SER A 377 24.54 -29.30 31.12
CA SER A 377 24.09 -28.71 29.85
C SER A 377 25.20 -27.98 29.08
N VAL A 378 26.36 -27.76 29.70
CA VAL A 378 27.46 -26.97 29.17
C VAL A 378 28.66 -27.86 28.86
N THR A 379 29.24 -27.69 27.68
CA THR A 379 30.32 -28.56 27.17
C THR A 379 31.64 -27.82 27.03
N ASP A 380 31.68 -26.50 27.19
CA ASP A 380 32.88 -25.69 27.11
C ASP A 380 33.40 -25.27 28.49
N CYS A 381 34.73 -25.24 28.61
CA CYS A 381 35.41 -24.95 29.88
C CYS A 381 35.08 -23.55 30.42
N ALA A 382 35.10 -22.55 29.55
CA ALA A 382 34.93 -21.15 29.96
C ALA A 382 33.54 -20.92 30.55
N SER A 383 32.48 -21.35 29.86
CA SER A 383 31.10 -21.21 30.34
C SER A 383 30.82 -22.09 31.56
N CYS A 384 31.43 -23.27 31.64
CA CYS A 384 31.28 -24.17 32.80
C CYS A 384 31.82 -23.54 34.09
N VAL A 385 33.04 -23.02 34.06
CA VAL A 385 33.69 -22.43 35.23
C VAL A 385 33.01 -21.13 35.64
N GLN A 386 32.50 -20.38 34.66
CA GLN A 386 31.77 -19.13 34.89
C GLN A 386 30.38 -19.34 35.52
N LEU A 387 29.80 -20.54 35.39
CA LEU A 387 28.58 -20.99 36.11
C LEU A 387 28.85 -21.43 37.56
N GLY A 388 30.09 -21.37 38.03
CA GLY A 388 30.50 -21.88 39.34
C GLY A 388 30.46 -23.41 39.43
N CYS A 389 30.62 -24.08 38.27
CA CYS A 389 30.77 -25.53 38.13
C CYS A 389 32.25 -25.87 37.85
N TYR A 390 32.60 -27.16 37.89
CA TYR A 390 33.95 -27.65 37.65
C TYR A 390 34.02 -28.36 36.30
N PHE A 391 35.06 -28.09 35.51
CA PHE A 391 35.20 -28.69 34.18
C PHE A 391 36.18 -29.88 34.21
N CYS A 392 35.70 -31.06 33.81
CA CYS A 392 36.42 -32.34 33.91
C CYS A 392 36.32 -33.15 32.63
N ASN A 393 37.43 -33.55 32.00
CA ASN A 393 37.41 -34.49 30.87
C ASN A 393 36.35 -34.15 29.80
N ASN A 394 36.25 -32.87 29.40
CA ASN A 394 35.23 -32.33 28.48
C ASN A 394 33.76 -32.42 28.96
N VAL A 395 33.53 -32.55 30.27
CA VAL A 395 32.21 -32.58 30.89
C VAL A 395 32.16 -31.57 32.03
N CYS A 396 31.15 -30.71 32.01
CA CYS A 396 30.90 -29.77 33.08
C CYS A 396 30.09 -30.43 34.21
N THR A 397 30.61 -30.38 35.44
CA THR A 397 30.02 -31.07 36.60
C THR A 397 29.88 -30.13 37.80
N PRO A 398 28.82 -30.28 38.62
CA PRO A 398 28.72 -29.56 39.87
C PRO A 398 29.65 -30.10 40.97
N ASN A 399 30.37 -31.21 40.72
CA ASN A 399 31.16 -31.90 41.73
C ASN A 399 32.57 -31.27 41.91
N ALA A 400 32.93 -30.95 43.15
CA ALA A 400 34.12 -30.15 43.50
C ALA A 400 35.47 -30.90 43.48
N THR A 401 35.51 -32.11 42.92
CA THR A 401 36.70 -32.97 42.92
C THR A 401 37.66 -32.72 41.73
N CYS A 402 37.46 -31.64 40.98
CA CYS A 402 38.13 -31.42 39.70
C CYS A 402 39.07 -30.20 39.68
N SER A 403 40.09 -30.28 38.82
CA SER A 403 41.25 -29.38 38.83
C SER A 403 40.99 -27.98 38.26
N ILE A 404 39.98 -27.80 37.40
CA ILE A 404 39.73 -26.52 36.71
C ILE A 404 38.53 -25.81 37.37
N SER A 405 38.83 -24.72 38.06
CA SER A 405 37.85 -23.93 38.83
C SER A 405 37.97 -22.41 38.63
N LEU A 406 38.99 -21.96 37.89
CA LEU A 406 39.20 -20.55 37.54
C LEU A 406 39.20 -20.39 36.02
N LEU A 407 38.61 -19.28 35.54
CA LEU A 407 38.52 -18.97 34.10
C LEU A 407 39.92 -18.87 33.45
N SER A 408 40.96 -18.59 34.25
CA SER A 408 42.37 -18.58 33.84
C SER A 408 42.94 -19.95 33.46
N ASP A 409 42.34 -21.02 33.97
CA ASP A 409 42.83 -22.39 33.79
C ASP A 409 42.21 -23.06 32.56
N CYS A 410 41.18 -22.44 31.99
CA CYS A 410 40.69 -22.76 30.66
C CYS A 410 41.68 -22.20 29.63
N SER A 411 42.46 -23.08 28.98
CA SER A 411 43.46 -22.68 27.99
C SER A 411 42.88 -21.69 26.97
N PRO A 412 43.47 -20.49 26.78
CA PRO A 412 42.98 -19.53 25.80
C PRO A 412 43.29 -20.06 24.40
N ASN A 413 42.26 -20.44 23.64
CA ASN A 413 42.40 -20.71 22.21
C ASN A 413 42.86 -19.43 21.51
N ASN A 414 44.14 -19.36 21.16
CA ASN A 414 44.82 -18.13 20.75
C ASN A 414 44.64 -17.81 19.25
N CYS A 415 43.39 -17.81 18.77
CA CYS A 415 43.04 -17.43 17.40
C CYS A 415 42.94 -15.90 17.30
N SER A 416 44.09 -15.22 17.16
CA SER A 416 44.19 -13.75 17.26
C SER A 416 44.83 -13.08 16.03
N LYS A 417 45.02 -13.82 14.94
CA LYS A 417 45.74 -13.35 13.75
C LYS A 417 44.82 -12.52 12.85
N LYS A 418 45.31 -11.38 12.37
CA LYS A 418 44.56 -10.43 11.51
C LYS A 418 44.57 -10.78 10.02
N GLU A 419 45.34 -11.81 9.62
CA GLU A 419 45.44 -12.24 8.22
C GLU A 419 44.93 -13.67 8.03
N PRO A 420 44.23 -13.97 6.92
CA PRO A 420 43.68 -15.29 6.63
C PRO A 420 44.72 -16.41 6.62
N ASP A 421 45.85 -16.17 5.97
CA ASP A 421 46.90 -17.18 5.81
C ASP A 421 47.59 -17.49 7.14
N GLN A 422 47.80 -16.46 7.97
CA GLN A 422 48.38 -16.61 9.30
C GLN A 422 47.42 -17.27 10.29
N CYS A 423 46.11 -17.01 10.15
CA CYS A 423 45.09 -17.66 10.97
C CYS A 423 45.05 -19.17 10.72
N ARG A 424 45.07 -19.57 9.44
CA ARG A 424 45.03 -20.99 9.03
C ARG A 424 46.29 -21.77 9.39
N GLN A 425 47.40 -21.08 9.63
CA GLN A 425 48.62 -21.67 10.18
C GLN A 425 48.54 -21.92 11.70
N THR A 426 47.52 -21.37 12.38
CA THR A 426 47.34 -21.54 13.83
C THR A 426 46.53 -22.81 14.10
N PRO A 427 47.07 -23.80 14.83
CA PRO A 427 46.39 -25.08 15.05
C PRO A 427 45.05 -24.91 15.76
N GLY A 428 43.98 -25.45 15.17
CA GLY A 428 42.62 -25.35 15.72
C GLY A 428 41.92 -24.01 15.48
N CYS A 429 42.45 -23.17 14.57
CA CYS A 429 41.82 -21.92 14.13
C CYS A 429 41.54 -21.95 12.62
N ASP A 430 40.52 -21.22 12.18
CA ASP A 430 40.24 -20.98 10.77
C ASP A 430 39.75 -19.54 10.55
N TRP A 431 39.94 -19.04 9.33
CA TRP A 431 39.56 -17.68 8.94
C TRP A 431 38.08 -17.62 8.60
N ASN A 432 37.31 -16.90 9.40
CA ASN A 432 35.88 -16.73 9.16
C ASN A 432 35.63 -15.61 8.15
N CYS A 433 35.13 -15.98 6.96
CA CYS A 433 34.89 -15.04 5.87
C CYS A 433 33.88 -13.94 6.17
N SER A 434 32.87 -14.23 6.98
CA SER A 434 31.84 -13.25 7.35
C SER A 434 32.28 -12.32 8.48
N LYS A 435 33.07 -12.83 9.44
CA LYS A 435 33.62 -12.02 10.55
C LYS A 435 34.92 -11.27 10.18
N ARG A 436 35.54 -11.63 9.05
CA ARG A 436 36.90 -11.22 8.66
C ARG A 436 37.88 -11.31 9.82
N ASP A 437 37.80 -12.41 10.57
CA ASP A 437 38.56 -12.60 11.80
C ASP A 437 38.94 -14.07 11.98
N CYS A 438 40.00 -14.29 12.75
CA CYS A 438 40.49 -15.61 13.08
C CYS A 438 39.69 -16.21 14.23
N VAL A 439 39.07 -17.37 14.04
CA VAL A 439 38.21 -18.00 15.05
C VAL A 439 38.61 -19.45 15.30
N PRO A 440 38.32 -20.02 16.49
CA PRO A 440 38.55 -21.44 16.76
C PRO A 440 37.66 -22.33 15.88
N LEU A 441 38.24 -23.38 15.29
CA LEU A 441 37.55 -24.39 14.49
C LEU A 441 36.90 -25.42 15.43
N LEU A 442 35.57 -25.39 15.57
CA LEU A 442 34.81 -26.31 16.41
C LEU A 442 34.68 -27.69 15.74
N LYS A 443 34.71 -28.78 16.53
CA LYS A 443 34.57 -30.15 16.01
C LYS A 443 33.23 -30.33 15.27
N GLY A 444 33.29 -30.69 13.99
CA GLY A 444 32.12 -30.94 13.14
C GLY A 444 31.72 -29.77 12.22
N GLN A 445 32.47 -28.65 12.25
CA GLN A 445 32.26 -27.51 11.36
C GLN A 445 33.19 -27.60 10.14
N GLU A 446 32.65 -27.44 8.93
CA GLU A 446 33.45 -27.41 7.70
C GLU A 446 34.34 -26.17 7.65
N ALA A 447 35.56 -26.32 7.11
CA ALA A 447 36.50 -25.22 6.96
C ALA A 447 35.96 -24.18 5.96
N SER A 448 36.13 -22.90 6.29
CA SER A 448 35.70 -21.77 5.46
C SER A 448 36.44 -21.80 4.10
N PRO A 449 35.78 -21.38 3.00
CA PRO A 449 36.39 -21.39 1.68
C PRO A 449 37.70 -20.58 1.62
N LYS A 450 38.66 -21.01 0.78
CA LYS A 450 40.01 -20.40 0.72
C LYS A 450 39.97 -18.89 0.42
N VAL A 451 39.02 -18.46 -0.40
CA VAL A 451 38.78 -17.06 -0.78
C VAL A 451 37.37 -16.69 -0.34
N CYS A 452 37.23 -15.59 0.38
CA CYS A 452 35.94 -15.10 0.85
C CYS A 452 35.21 -14.36 -0.28
N PRO A 453 33.89 -14.59 -0.48
CA PRO A 453 33.12 -13.84 -1.46
C PRO A 453 33.14 -12.34 -1.14
N ALA A 454 33.12 -11.51 -2.18
CA ALA A 454 33.07 -10.05 -2.01
C ALA A 454 31.76 -9.64 -1.32
N PRO A 455 31.77 -8.57 -0.49
CA PRO A 455 30.54 -8.04 0.11
C PRO A 455 29.52 -7.66 -0.97
N CYS A 456 28.23 -7.83 -0.67
CA CYS A 456 27.16 -7.64 -1.67
C CYS A 456 27.21 -6.28 -2.37
N MET A 457 27.61 -5.21 -1.68
CA MET A 457 27.77 -3.87 -2.26
C MET A 457 28.77 -3.78 -3.43
N HIS A 458 29.68 -4.75 -3.58
CA HIS A 458 30.62 -4.76 -4.69
C HIS A 458 29.96 -5.22 -6.00
N TYR A 459 28.77 -5.83 -5.91
CA TYR A 459 27.96 -6.15 -7.07
C TYR A 459 27.06 -4.96 -7.40
N ASN A 460 27.39 -4.29 -8.49
CA ASN A 460 26.69 -3.10 -9.00
C ASN A 460 25.62 -3.42 -10.05
N THR A 461 25.39 -4.70 -10.36
CA THR A 461 24.34 -5.11 -11.32
C THR A 461 23.42 -6.13 -10.70
N CYS A 462 22.14 -6.09 -11.10
CA CYS A 462 21.13 -7.05 -10.67
C CYS A 462 21.57 -8.50 -10.96
N GLY A 463 22.12 -8.77 -12.15
CA GLY A 463 22.57 -10.10 -12.54
C GLY A 463 23.66 -10.67 -11.64
N SER A 464 24.75 -9.92 -11.42
CA SER A 464 25.87 -10.38 -10.57
C SER A 464 25.52 -10.44 -9.09
N CYS A 465 24.62 -9.56 -8.63
CA CYS A 465 24.11 -9.58 -7.25
C CYS A 465 23.36 -10.89 -6.95
N LEU A 466 22.45 -11.29 -7.85
CA LEU A 466 21.56 -12.44 -7.64
C LEU A 466 22.26 -13.80 -7.85
N GLU A 467 23.48 -13.81 -8.38
CA GLU A 467 24.32 -15.03 -8.44
C GLU A 467 24.85 -15.46 -7.07
N THR A 468 24.90 -14.54 -6.10
CA THR A 468 25.33 -14.83 -4.74
C THR A 468 24.13 -15.07 -3.83
N ALA A 469 24.00 -16.28 -3.29
CA ALA A 469 22.84 -16.70 -2.49
C ALA A 469 22.52 -15.81 -1.26
N HIS A 470 23.53 -15.13 -0.70
CA HIS A 470 23.40 -14.26 0.47
C HIS A 470 23.14 -12.78 0.12
N CYS A 471 23.08 -12.44 -1.17
CA CYS A 471 22.79 -11.10 -1.66
C CYS A 471 21.38 -11.01 -2.23
N ARG A 472 20.87 -9.78 -2.30
CA ARG A 472 19.52 -9.42 -2.74
C ARG A 472 19.59 -8.09 -3.48
N TRP A 473 18.78 -7.92 -4.53
CA TRP A 473 18.78 -6.69 -5.32
C TRP A 473 17.57 -5.82 -4.98
N SER A 474 17.82 -4.56 -4.61
CA SER A 474 16.76 -3.60 -4.31
C SER A 474 16.45 -2.76 -5.55
N THR A 475 15.25 -2.94 -6.13
CA THR A 475 14.85 -2.22 -7.37
C THR A 475 14.69 -0.71 -7.17
N GLN A 476 14.26 -0.27 -5.97
CA GLN A 476 14.07 1.14 -5.67
C GLN A 476 15.38 1.85 -5.35
N LEU A 477 16.35 1.12 -4.78
CA LEU A 477 17.64 1.69 -4.38
C LEU A 477 18.71 1.53 -5.45
N ASP A 478 18.50 0.63 -6.42
CA ASP A 478 19.48 0.26 -7.44
C ASP A 478 20.79 -0.27 -6.82
N GLU A 479 20.66 -1.04 -5.74
CA GLU A 479 21.77 -1.48 -4.91
C GLU A 479 21.64 -2.97 -4.54
N CYS A 480 22.78 -3.66 -4.53
CA CYS A 480 22.89 -5.01 -4.00
C CYS A 480 23.11 -5.00 -2.49
N ILE A 481 22.18 -5.58 -1.75
CA ILE A 481 22.17 -5.62 -0.29
C ILE A 481 22.32 -7.06 0.21
N SER A 482 22.94 -7.26 1.36
CA SER A 482 22.98 -8.59 1.99
C SER A 482 21.66 -8.90 2.68
N ALA A 483 21.23 -10.16 2.58
CA ALA A 483 20.03 -10.67 3.24
C ALA A 483 20.04 -10.44 4.76
N ALA A 484 21.22 -10.36 5.38
CA ALA A 484 21.36 -10.10 6.82
C ALA A 484 20.94 -8.68 7.23
N TYR A 485 21.08 -7.68 6.36
CA TYR A 485 20.75 -6.29 6.64
C TYR A 485 19.41 -5.83 6.08
N GLN A 486 18.81 -6.63 5.19
CA GLN A 486 17.54 -6.31 4.56
C GLN A 486 16.50 -5.79 5.57
N PRO A 487 16.34 -6.35 6.79
CA PRO A 487 15.37 -5.82 7.76
C PRO A 487 15.64 -4.38 8.22
N ALA A 488 16.90 -3.95 8.28
CA ALA A 488 17.30 -2.60 8.67
C ALA A 488 17.27 -1.64 7.48
N TYR A 489 17.89 -2.03 6.36
CA TYR A 489 18.02 -1.19 5.17
C TYR A 489 16.67 -0.96 4.47
N CYS A 490 15.76 -1.94 4.57
CA CYS A 490 14.43 -1.89 3.97
C CYS A 490 13.31 -1.58 4.98
N ALA A 491 13.66 -1.16 6.20
CA ALA A 491 12.67 -0.72 7.17
C ALA A 491 11.81 0.43 6.60
N GLY A 492 10.51 0.42 6.88
CA GLY A 492 9.59 1.42 6.31
C GLY A 492 9.32 1.31 4.79
N GLY A 493 9.77 0.23 4.13
CA GLY A 493 9.48 -0.02 2.70
C GLY A 493 10.42 0.68 1.72
N VAL A 494 11.53 1.24 2.20
CA VAL A 494 12.44 2.09 1.41
C VAL A 494 13.11 1.36 0.24
N CYS A 495 13.26 0.03 0.33
CA CYS A 495 13.85 -0.78 -0.75
C CYS A 495 12.91 -1.10 -1.91
N GLY A 496 11.61 -0.81 -1.82
CA GLY A 496 10.64 -1.28 -2.82
C GLY A 496 10.67 -2.82 -2.98
N LEU A 497 10.65 -3.31 -4.22
CA LEU A 497 10.74 -4.73 -4.51
C LEU A 497 12.19 -5.22 -4.35
N VAL A 498 12.40 -6.24 -3.51
CA VAL A 498 13.70 -6.87 -3.26
C VAL A 498 13.74 -8.22 -3.95
N LEU A 499 14.52 -8.33 -5.02
CA LEU A 499 14.68 -9.54 -5.82
C LEU A 499 15.60 -10.55 -5.13
N GLN A 500 15.25 -11.82 -5.25
CA GLN A 500 16.05 -12.95 -4.76
C GLN A 500 16.66 -13.73 -5.93
N ALA A 501 17.48 -14.74 -5.62
CA ALA A 501 18.14 -15.55 -6.64
C ALA A 501 17.16 -16.16 -7.67
N ASP A 502 15.94 -16.50 -7.23
CA ASP A 502 14.88 -17.08 -8.07
C ASP A 502 14.20 -16.05 -9.00
N ASP A 503 14.41 -14.75 -8.76
CA ASP A 503 13.76 -13.65 -9.46
C ASP A 503 14.62 -13.06 -10.62
N LYS A 504 15.66 -13.77 -11.07
CA LYS A 504 16.66 -13.26 -12.04
C LYS A 504 16.04 -12.76 -13.36
N GLN A 505 14.88 -13.29 -13.75
CA GLN A 505 14.12 -12.88 -14.94
C GLN A 505 13.58 -11.43 -14.89
N TYR A 506 13.50 -10.83 -13.70
CA TYR A 506 13.03 -9.46 -13.50
C TYR A 506 14.18 -8.43 -13.50
N CYS A 507 15.42 -8.84 -13.74
CA CYS A 507 16.55 -7.92 -13.93
C CYS A 507 16.51 -7.25 -15.31
N PRO A 508 16.77 -5.92 -15.44
CA PRO A 508 16.97 -5.28 -16.73
C PRO A 508 18.23 -5.82 -17.43
N ALA A 509 18.18 -6.00 -18.75
CA ALA A 509 19.32 -6.46 -19.55
C ALA A 509 20.41 -5.36 -19.62
N PRO A 510 21.71 -5.69 -19.52
CA PRO A 510 22.78 -4.71 -19.56
C PRO A 510 22.89 -4.07 -20.95
N CYS A 511 23.11 -2.75 -21.01
CA CYS A 511 23.19 -2.00 -22.28
C CYS A 511 24.22 -2.58 -23.26
N SER A 512 25.33 -3.14 -22.77
CA SER A 512 26.39 -3.76 -23.59
C SER A 512 25.95 -5.01 -24.36
N SER A 513 24.78 -5.57 -24.07
CA SER A 513 24.22 -6.69 -24.83
C SER A 513 23.62 -6.28 -26.18
N PHE A 514 23.39 -4.97 -26.38
CA PHE A 514 22.86 -4.44 -27.63
C PHE A 514 24.01 -4.01 -28.55
N THR A 515 24.16 -4.70 -29.69
CA THR A 515 25.22 -4.45 -30.67
C THR A 515 24.79 -3.53 -31.81
N GLN A 516 23.52 -3.14 -31.86
CA GLN A 516 22.99 -2.20 -32.84
C GLN A 516 22.52 -0.93 -32.13
N CYS A 517 22.82 0.23 -32.71
CA CYS A 517 22.41 1.51 -32.15
C CYS A 517 20.88 1.63 -32.03
N SER A 518 20.14 1.13 -33.03
CA SER A 518 18.67 1.10 -33.06
C SER A 518 18.07 0.40 -31.85
N ASP A 519 18.60 -0.76 -31.46
CA ASP A 519 18.13 -1.54 -30.31
C ASP A 519 18.58 -0.93 -28.98
N CYS A 520 19.81 -0.38 -28.94
CA CYS A 520 20.37 0.29 -27.78
C CYS A 520 19.52 1.49 -27.32
N LEU A 521 19.11 2.36 -28.24
CA LEU A 521 18.43 3.62 -27.93
C LEU A 521 16.94 3.47 -27.56
N VAL A 522 16.36 2.26 -27.64
CA VAL A 522 15.00 1.96 -27.14
C VAL A 522 14.95 2.04 -25.60
N HIS A 523 16.07 1.73 -24.94
CA HIS A 523 16.15 1.67 -23.48
C HIS A 523 16.61 3.01 -22.88
N ALA A 524 15.75 3.63 -22.06
CA ALA A 524 15.96 4.98 -21.54
C ALA A 524 17.20 5.19 -20.62
N HIS A 525 17.90 4.12 -20.24
CA HIS A 525 19.14 4.18 -19.44
C HIS A 525 20.40 3.91 -20.28
N CYS A 526 20.25 3.60 -21.58
CA CYS A 526 21.33 3.29 -22.50
C CYS A 526 21.55 4.41 -23.53
N GLY A 527 22.77 4.55 -24.03
CA GLY A 527 23.12 5.42 -25.15
C GLY A 527 24.28 4.85 -25.98
N TRP A 528 24.45 5.38 -27.18
CA TRP A 528 25.38 4.86 -28.18
C TRP A 528 26.64 5.72 -28.29
N CYS A 529 27.78 5.09 -28.12
CA CYS A 529 29.08 5.71 -28.31
C CYS A 529 29.68 5.37 -29.65
N ALA A 530 29.59 6.30 -30.61
CA ALA A 530 30.13 6.08 -31.95
C ALA A 530 31.60 6.46 -32.05
N GLY A 531 32.37 5.56 -32.64
CA GLY A 531 33.76 5.71 -33.03
C GLY A 531 33.93 6.66 -34.23
N PRO A 532 35.19 6.94 -34.60
CA PRO A 532 35.50 7.83 -35.69
C PRO A 532 35.35 7.11 -37.03
N GLY A 533 34.52 7.68 -37.89
CA GLY A 533 34.16 7.07 -39.18
C GLY A 533 33.04 6.04 -39.05
N ASN A 534 32.35 5.84 -40.19
CA ASN A 534 31.33 4.84 -40.50
C ASN A 534 30.32 4.39 -39.41
N GLY A 535 30.10 5.15 -38.34
CA GLY A 535 29.02 5.00 -37.35
C GLY A 535 29.12 3.84 -36.37
N GLU A 536 30.15 2.99 -36.48
CA GLU A 536 30.38 1.86 -35.57
C GLU A 536 30.49 2.35 -34.11
N GLY A 537 29.90 1.64 -33.17
CA GLY A 537 29.82 2.12 -31.80
C GLY A 537 29.50 1.07 -30.76
N ILE A 538 29.45 1.54 -29.51
CA ILE A 538 29.27 0.68 -28.34
C ILE A 538 28.07 1.20 -27.54
N CYS A 539 27.11 0.31 -27.27
CA CYS A 539 26.01 0.61 -26.36
C CYS A 539 26.48 0.59 -24.92
N THR A 540 26.26 1.68 -24.19
CA THR A 540 26.68 1.83 -22.80
C THR A 540 25.68 2.66 -21.99
N GLU A 541 25.71 2.55 -20.68
CA GLU A 541 24.84 3.34 -19.79
C GLU A 541 25.23 4.82 -19.84
N GLY A 542 24.24 5.71 -19.75
CA GLY A 542 24.51 7.14 -19.76
C GLY A 542 23.34 8.03 -19.40
N SER A 543 23.47 9.31 -19.76
CA SER A 543 22.40 10.32 -19.74
C SER A 543 22.31 11.02 -21.10
N ASN A 544 21.27 11.84 -21.32
CA ASN A 544 21.09 12.59 -22.57
C ASN A 544 22.35 13.38 -23.01
N ASP A 545 23.25 13.71 -22.08
CA ASP A 545 24.39 14.58 -22.36
C ASP A 545 25.74 13.83 -22.43
N ARG A 546 25.86 12.64 -21.83
CA ARG A 546 27.13 11.87 -21.79
C ARG A 546 26.98 10.42 -21.29
N PRO A 547 27.93 9.53 -21.59
CA PRO A 547 28.06 8.22 -20.94
C PRO A 547 28.24 8.33 -19.41
N MET A 548 27.85 7.28 -18.69
CA MET A 548 27.96 7.21 -17.23
C MET A 548 29.40 7.02 -16.74
N HIS A 549 30.23 6.31 -17.53
CA HIS A 549 31.61 5.94 -17.18
C HIS A 549 32.68 6.58 -18.08
N GLY A 550 32.81 7.91 -18.02
CA GLY A 550 33.87 8.66 -18.71
C GLY A 550 33.38 9.39 -19.96
N THR A 551 34.30 9.71 -20.86
CA THR A 551 33.96 10.26 -22.19
C THR A 551 33.72 9.15 -23.19
N CYS A 552 33.07 9.49 -24.29
CA CYS A 552 32.75 8.49 -25.31
C CYS A 552 34.00 7.86 -25.95
N ASN A 553 35.08 8.65 -26.06
CA ASN A 553 36.40 8.18 -26.45
C ASN A 553 36.94 7.12 -25.48
N ASP A 554 36.82 7.34 -24.17
CA ASP A 554 37.32 6.41 -23.15
C ASP A 554 36.58 5.06 -23.19
N VAL A 555 35.28 5.08 -23.47
CA VAL A 555 34.44 3.87 -23.61
C VAL A 555 34.88 3.07 -24.83
N TYR A 556 35.10 3.74 -25.97
CA TYR A 556 35.51 3.10 -27.22
C TYR A 556 36.91 2.47 -27.11
N LEU A 557 37.88 3.20 -26.54
CA LEU A 557 39.26 2.75 -26.37
C LEU A 557 39.41 1.61 -25.35
N LYS A 558 38.52 1.52 -24.35
CA LYS A 558 38.53 0.40 -23.38
C LYS A 558 38.19 -0.95 -24.01
N VAL A 559 37.32 -0.96 -25.02
CA VAL A 559 36.89 -2.19 -25.69
C VAL A 559 37.84 -2.55 -26.84
N ASN A 560 38.47 -1.55 -27.45
CA ASN A 560 39.46 -1.71 -28.53
C ASN A 560 40.88 -1.22 -28.12
N PRO A 561 41.59 -1.93 -27.23
CA PRO A 561 42.87 -1.48 -26.66
C PRO A 561 44.09 -1.50 -27.62
N ASN A 562 43.91 -1.91 -28.89
CA ASN A 562 44.99 -2.02 -29.89
C ASN A 562 45.17 -0.77 -30.77
N ILE A 563 44.43 0.31 -30.52
CA ILE A 563 44.53 1.57 -31.28
C ILE A 563 45.60 2.45 -30.63
N SER A 564 46.63 2.83 -31.40
CA SER A 564 47.80 3.58 -30.91
C SER A 564 47.50 5.03 -30.55
N GLU A 565 48.26 5.58 -29.60
CA GLU A 565 48.19 6.96 -29.05
C GLU A 565 48.44 8.12 -30.06
N TYR A 566 48.42 7.83 -31.37
CA TYR A 566 48.64 8.77 -32.47
C TYR A 566 47.36 9.32 -33.14
N ASP A 567 46.15 8.82 -32.80
CA ASP A 567 44.85 9.26 -33.37
C ASP A 567 44.06 10.23 -32.46
N LEU A 568 44.76 11.15 -31.78
CA LEU A 568 44.15 12.10 -30.83
C LEU A 568 43.36 13.26 -31.48
N ASN A 569 43.06 13.20 -32.77
CA ASN A 569 42.36 14.26 -33.52
C ASN A 569 41.00 13.85 -34.10
N GLU A 570 40.49 12.64 -33.80
CA GLU A 570 39.22 12.16 -34.35
C GLU A 570 38.03 12.30 -33.40
N THR A 571 36.85 12.60 -33.94
CA THR A 571 35.66 13.00 -33.18
C THR A 571 34.76 11.81 -32.83
N TYR A 572 34.81 11.38 -31.56
CA TYR A 572 33.88 10.40 -30.98
C TYR A 572 32.58 11.11 -30.57
N THR A 573 31.43 10.54 -30.91
CA THR A 573 30.13 11.21 -30.68
C THR A 573 29.20 10.37 -29.80
N TRP A 574 28.65 11.02 -28.78
CA TRP A 574 27.63 10.43 -27.90
C TRP A 574 26.24 10.67 -28.49
N ASN A 575 25.49 9.60 -28.66
CA ASN A 575 24.18 9.61 -29.31
C ASN A 575 23.15 8.93 -28.40
N TRP A 576 22.16 9.69 -27.93
CA TRP A 576 21.10 9.19 -27.04
C TRP A 576 19.73 9.13 -27.74
N LYS A 577 19.43 10.12 -28.57
CA LYS A 577 18.09 10.29 -29.17
C LYS A 577 18.00 9.77 -30.59
N ARG A 578 19.11 9.76 -31.33
CA ARG A 578 19.20 9.34 -32.74
C ARG A 578 20.57 8.74 -32.98
N CYS A 579 20.63 7.69 -33.79
CA CYS A 579 21.87 7.07 -34.20
C CYS A 579 22.65 7.95 -35.18
N PRO A 580 24.00 7.90 -35.15
CA PRO A 580 24.83 8.50 -36.19
C PRO A 580 24.77 7.67 -37.48
N PRO A 581 25.13 8.25 -38.64
CA PRO A 581 25.23 7.52 -39.91
C PRO A 581 26.27 6.40 -39.83
N GLU A 582 25.90 5.17 -40.21
CA GLU A 582 26.76 3.97 -40.19
C GLU A 582 26.95 3.40 -41.62
N ASP A 583 28.08 2.71 -41.89
CA ASP A 583 28.25 1.86 -43.10
C ASP A 583 28.00 0.40 -42.71
N GLU A 584 26.73 -0.01 -42.74
CA GLU A 584 26.33 -1.30 -42.15
C GLU A 584 26.76 -2.50 -42.99
N CYS A 585 27.07 -2.29 -44.28
CA CYS A 585 27.57 -3.34 -45.17
C CYS A 585 29.00 -3.75 -44.84
N THR A 586 29.85 -2.79 -44.46
CA THR A 586 31.24 -3.05 -44.10
C THR A 586 31.36 -3.57 -42.67
N ASN A 587 30.47 -3.12 -41.77
CA ASN A 587 30.42 -3.54 -40.37
C ASN A 587 29.67 -4.86 -40.14
N GLY A 588 29.02 -5.41 -41.18
CA GLY A 588 28.25 -6.65 -41.06
C GLY A 588 26.94 -6.50 -40.28
N HIS A 589 26.49 -5.26 -40.04
CA HIS A 589 25.24 -4.91 -39.37
C HIS A 589 24.06 -4.85 -40.37
N HIS A 590 24.05 -5.78 -41.33
CA HIS A 590 23.03 -5.89 -42.37
C HIS A 590 22.33 -7.25 -42.35
N ASN A 591 21.11 -7.32 -42.90
CA ASN A 591 20.32 -8.56 -42.96
C ASN A 591 20.23 -9.18 -44.37
N CYS A 592 21.07 -8.77 -45.32
CA CYS A 592 21.09 -9.32 -46.68
C CYS A 592 21.39 -10.83 -46.72
N ALA A 593 20.60 -11.59 -47.50
CA ALA A 593 20.72 -13.03 -47.64
C ALA A 593 21.97 -13.44 -48.46
N ALA A 594 22.95 -14.08 -47.81
CA ALA A 594 24.26 -14.38 -48.41
C ALA A 594 24.23 -15.24 -49.70
N GLU A 595 23.19 -16.05 -49.91
CA GLU A 595 23.08 -16.94 -51.10
C GLU A 595 22.43 -16.26 -52.32
N SER A 596 21.65 -15.19 -52.12
CA SER A 596 20.82 -14.59 -53.18
C SER A 596 20.98 -13.07 -53.32
N GLN A 597 21.63 -12.40 -52.37
CA GLN A 597 21.76 -10.94 -52.28
C GLN A 597 23.20 -10.47 -51.99
N ARG A 598 23.50 -9.21 -52.33
CA ARG A 598 24.70 -8.43 -52.02
C ARG A 598 24.31 -7.14 -51.28
N CYS A 599 25.06 -6.73 -50.27
CA CYS A 599 24.81 -5.49 -49.51
C CYS A 599 25.41 -4.26 -50.21
N VAL A 600 24.69 -3.14 -50.22
CA VAL A 600 25.09 -1.81 -50.73
C VAL A 600 24.75 -0.73 -49.70
N ASP A 601 25.76 0.04 -49.28
CA ASP A 601 25.63 1.04 -48.21
C ASP A 601 24.96 2.37 -48.64
N ARG A 602 24.23 3.05 -47.74
CA ARG A 602 23.66 4.40 -47.97
C ARG A 602 23.73 5.30 -46.72
N ALA A 603 23.60 6.61 -46.93
CA ALA A 603 23.79 7.64 -45.90
C ALA A 603 22.83 7.59 -44.68
N ASP A 604 21.70 6.89 -44.77
CA ASP A 604 20.72 6.71 -43.68
C ASP A 604 20.42 5.20 -43.42
N GLY A 605 21.33 4.28 -43.84
CA GLY A 605 21.19 2.82 -43.69
C GLY A 605 21.64 2.02 -44.93
N PHE A 606 21.53 0.68 -44.91
CA PHE A 606 21.95 -0.19 -46.03
C PHE A 606 20.80 -0.68 -46.94
N GLU A 607 21.13 -1.15 -48.16
CA GLU A 607 20.21 -1.78 -49.13
C GLU A 607 20.78 -3.09 -49.72
N CYS A 608 19.95 -4.12 -49.86
CA CYS A 608 20.35 -5.42 -50.43
C CYS A 608 19.94 -5.54 -51.92
N GLU A 609 20.86 -5.92 -52.82
CA GLU A 609 20.62 -6.16 -54.26
C GLU A 609 20.83 -7.64 -54.65
N CYS A 610 20.26 -8.14 -55.75
CA CYS A 610 20.35 -9.58 -56.10
C CYS A 610 21.68 -10.04 -56.74
N GLY A 611 22.11 -11.26 -56.42
CA GLY A 611 23.32 -11.93 -56.95
C GLY A 611 23.15 -12.63 -58.32
N PRO A 612 24.24 -13.11 -58.95
CA PRO A 612 24.21 -13.68 -60.31
C PRO A 612 23.38 -14.97 -60.40
N GLY A 613 22.48 -15.04 -61.40
CA GLY A 613 21.52 -16.14 -61.56
C GLY A 613 20.21 -15.94 -60.80
N TYR A 614 20.06 -14.81 -60.09
CA TYR A 614 18.86 -14.39 -59.38
C TYR A 614 18.40 -13.00 -59.84
N LYS A 615 17.09 -12.75 -59.84
CA LYS A 615 16.49 -11.46 -60.25
C LYS A 615 15.58 -10.88 -59.14
N PRO A 616 15.49 -9.54 -59.00
CA PRO A 616 14.60 -8.93 -58.02
C PRO A 616 13.13 -9.03 -58.44
N THR A 617 12.25 -9.37 -57.49
CA THR A 617 10.79 -9.40 -57.71
C THR A 617 10.18 -8.01 -57.48
N ASN A 618 9.47 -7.51 -58.51
CA ASN A 618 8.70 -6.25 -58.60
C ASN A 618 8.86 -5.16 -57.53
N SER A 619 9.25 -3.99 -58.03
CA SER A 619 9.41 -2.69 -57.41
C SER A 619 8.17 -2.15 -56.66
N THR A 620 8.08 -2.38 -55.36
CA THR A 620 7.46 -1.44 -54.41
C THR A 620 8.38 -1.30 -53.20
N LYS A 621 9.04 -0.14 -53.12
CA LYS A 621 9.92 0.24 -52.01
C LYS A 621 9.10 0.36 -50.71
N VAL A 622 9.02 -0.73 -49.95
CA VAL A 622 8.53 -0.72 -48.57
C VAL A 622 9.69 -1.22 -47.72
N SER A 623 10.51 -0.27 -47.26
CA SER A 623 11.72 -0.45 -46.43
C SER A 623 12.93 -1.12 -47.10
N ALA A 624 14.12 -0.58 -46.81
CA ALA A 624 15.40 -0.94 -47.45
C ALA A 624 15.94 -2.36 -47.10
N ALA A 625 15.15 -3.18 -46.40
CA ALA A 625 15.61 -4.41 -45.74
C ALA A 625 15.12 -5.73 -46.37
N SER A 626 14.44 -5.74 -47.52
CA SER A 626 13.98 -7.02 -48.12
C SER A 626 13.75 -7.00 -49.65
N THR A 627 14.80 -6.80 -50.44
CA THR A 627 14.75 -7.08 -51.89
C THR A 627 14.75 -8.59 -52.14
N VAL A 628 13.59 -9.24 -52.27
CA VAL A 628 13.51 -10.69 -52.51
C VAL A 628 14.08 -11.06 -53.89
N CYS A 629 14.98 -12.05 -53.95
CA CYS A 629 15.72 -12.44 -55.15
C CYS A 629 15.39 -13.88 -55.59
N GLU A 630 14.88 -14.07 -56.81
CA GLU A 630 14.40 -15.37 -57.32
C GLU A 630 15.38 -16.03 -58.31
N PRO A 631 15.61 -17.37 -58.23
CA PRO A 631 16.50 -18.11 -59.13
C PRO A 631 15.95 -18.23 -60.57
N VAL A 632 16.84 -18.27 -61.57
CA VAL A 632 16.48 -18.33 -63.00
C VAL A 632 16.73 -19.72 -63.60
N CYS A 633 15.66 -20.39 -64.08
CA CYS A 633 15.72 -21.64 -64.86
C CYS A 633 15.54 -21.35 -66.38
N PRO A 634 16.53 -21.64 -67.26
CA PRO A 634 16.52 -21.24 -68.68
C PRO A 634 15.44 -21.91 -69.54
N LEU A 635 15.07 -23.15 -69.22
CA LEU A 635 13.99 -23.89 -69.91
C LEU A 635 12.60 -23.54 -69.37
N GLY A 636 12.53 -22.70 -68.32
CA GLY A 636 11.32 -22.47 -67.51
C GLY A 636 10.93 -23.69 -66.68
N CYS A 637 10.07 -23.50 -65.69
CA CYS A 637 9.30 -24.55 -65.04
C CYS A 637 7.83 -24.18 -65.27
N VAL A 638 7.15 -24.82 -66.21
CA VAL A 638 5.87 -24.29 -66.74
C VAL A 638 4.77 -24.22 -65.67
N ARG A 639 4.56 -25.32 -64.93
CA ARG A 639 3.67 -25.41 -63.76
C ARG A 639 4.42 -26.06 -62.60
N GLY A 640 5.46 -25.37 -62.17
CA GLY A 640 6.36 -25.79 -61.11
C GLY A 640 7.28 -24.65 -60.72
N GLN A 641 7.88 -24.73 -59.54
CA GLN A 641 8.81 -23.70 -59.08
C GLN A 641 10.24 -24.07 -59.42
N CYS A 642 10.97 -23.09 -59.95
CA CYS A 642 12.42 -23.15 -60.06
C CYS A 642 12.97 -22.97 -58.64
N VAL A 643 13.26 -24.07 -57.97
CA VAL A 643 13.74 -24.04 -56.58
C VAL A 643 15.24 -23.73 -56.50
N GLN A 644 15.96 -23.98 -57.60
CA GLN A 644 17.38 -23.69 -57.78
C GLN A 644 17.65 -23.46 -59.28
N PRO A 645 18.73 -22.73 -59.67
CA PRO A 645 19.10 -22.59 -61.06
C PRO A 645 19.13 -23.96 -61.78
N ASN A 646 18.29 -24.13 -62.81
CA ASN A 646 18.09 -25.36 -63.60
C ASN A 646 17.32 -26.54 -62.96
N LYS A 647 16.59 -26.37 -61.84
CA LYS A 647 15.82 -27.47 -61.20
C LYS A 647 14.36 -27.10 -60.91
N CYS A 648 13.43 -27.87 -61.47
CA CYS A 648 11.99 -27.67 -61.31
C CYS A 648 11.37 -28.63 -60.30
N GLN A 649 10.62 -28.11 -59.35
CA GLN A 649 9.68 -28.87 -58.53
C GLN A 649 8.27 -28.68 -59.11
N CYS A 650 7.63 -29.75 -59.58
CA CYS A 650 6.31 -29.63 -60.21
C CYS A 650 5.20 -29.37 -59.20
N ASP A 651 4.27 -28.53 -59.59
CA ASP A 651 3.11 -28.18 -58.78
C ASP A 651 2.13 -29.36 -58.72
N PHE A 652 1.30 -29.38 -57.68
CA PHE A 652 0.29 -30.41 -57.44
C PHE A 652 -0.61 -30.61 -58.68
N GLY A 653 -0.77 -31.85 -59.13
CA GLY A 653 -1.52 -32.19 -60.34
C GLY A 653 -0.76 -32.03 -61.66
N TYR A 654 0.57 -31.77 -61.62
CA TYR A 654 1.44 -31.68 -62.80
C TYR A 654 2.63 -32.63 -62.71
N VAL A 655 3.00 -33.22 -63.85
CA VAL A 655 4.08 -34.21 -63.97
C VAL A 655 4.96 -33.93 -65.22
N GLY A 656 6.21 -34.41 -65.21
CA GLY A 656 7.16 -34.29 -66.33
C GLY A 656 8.37 -33.37 -66.05
N ALA A 657 9.41 -33.46 -66.88
CA ALA A 657 10.71 -32.80 -66.65
C ALA A 657 10.68 -31.25 -66.67
N ASN A 658 9.66 -30.66 -67.31
CA ASN A 658 9.38 -29.22 -67.29
C ASN A 658 7.97 -28.93 -66.72
N CYS A 659 7.41 -29.87 -65.96
CA CYS A 659 6.12 -29.73 -65.27
C CYS A 659 4.97 -29.25 -66.18
N SER A 660 4.95 -29.68 -67.45
CA SER A 660 4.04 -29.17 -68.46
C SER A 660 2.81 -30.06 -68.70
N ILE A 661 2.74 -31.23 -68.07
CA ILE A 661 1.69 -32.24 -68.30
C ILE A 661 0.75 -32.25 -67.10
N GLN A 662 -0.53 -31.97 -67.33
CA GLN A 662 -1.56 -31.89 -66.27
C GLN A 662 -2.32 -33.20 -66.10
N CYS A 663 -2.54 -33.61 -64.85
CA CYS A 663 -3.42 -34.71 -64.47
C CYS A 663 -4.90 -34.35 -64.70
N GLN A 664 -5.71 -35.28 -65.20
CA GLN A 664 -7.15 -35.12 -65.46
C GLN A 664 -8.00 -35.41 -64.22
N CYS A 665 -7.64 -34.81 -63.09
CA CYS A 665 -8.25 -35.04 -61.78
C CYS A 665 -8.92 -33.79 -61.19
N ASN A 666 -9.44 -32.93 -62.07
CA ASN A 666 -9.97 -31.60 -61.76
C ASN A 666 -9.05 -30.75 -60.87
N GLY A 667 -7.74 -31.02 -60.82
CA GLY A 667 -6.77 -30.30 -59.98
C GLY A 667 -6.77 -30.69 -58.50
N HIS A 668 -7.44 -31.78 -58.11
CA HIS A 668 -7.59 -32.19 -56.70
C HIS A 668 -6.88 -33.50 -56.33
N ALA A 669 -6.15 -34.11 -57.27
CA ALA A 669 -5.34 -35.29 -57.03
C ALA A 669 -4.13 -35.34 -57.97
N ASN A 670 -3.04 -35.96 -57.50
CA ASN A 670 -1.94 -36.38 -58.36
C ASN A 670 -2.35 -37.64 -59.14
N CYS A 671 -1.87 -37.74 -60.37
CA CYS A 671 -2.02 -38.92 -61.22
C CYS A 671 -0.76 -39.81 -61.11
N GLU A 672 -0.92 -41.09 -61.47
CA GLU A 672 0.11 -42.13 -61.28
C GLU A 672 1.42 -41.85 -62.06
N GLY A 673 1.37 -40.99 -63.10
CA GLY A 673 2.53 -40.56 -63.88
C GLY A 673 2.13 -39.94 -65.22
N PRO A 674 3.10 -39.49 -66.05
CA PRO A 674 2.82 -38.84 -67.35
C PRO A 674 2.07 -39.74 -68.36
N ASP A 675 2.08 -41.07 -68.15
CA ASP A 675 1.44 -42.05 -69.02
C ASP A 675 0.02 -42.46 -68.58
N LYS A 676 -0.48 -41.98 -67.43
CA LYS A 676 -1.79 -42.35 -66.83
C LYS A 676 -2.43 -41.16 -66.15
N LEU A 677 -2.91 -40.20 -66.94
CA LEU A 677 -3.37 -38.90 -66.47
C LEU A 677 -4.80 -38.90 -65.88
N ASP A 678 -5.65 -39.87 -66.23
CA ASP A 678 -7.06 -40.01 -65.85
C ASP A 678 -7.29 -40.78 -64.54
N LYS A 679 -6.27 -41.48 -64.06
CA LYS A 679 -6.35 -42.30 -62.85
C LYS A 679 -5.89 -41.50 -61.62
N CYS A 680 -6.85 -40.89 -60.95
CA CYS A 680 -6.65 -40.06 -59.77
C CYS A 680 -6.37 -40.93 -58.55
N LEU A 681 -5.25 -40.69 -57.86
CA LEU A 681 -4.83 -41.54 -56.75
C LEU A 681 -5.71 -41.35 -55.51
N THR A 682 -5.77 -40.14 -54.97
CA THR A 682 -6.57 -39.81 -53.80
C THR A 682 -7.10 -38.40 -53.98
N CYS A 683 -8.42 -38.23 -53.91
CA CYS A 683 -9.04 -36.92 -53.96
C CYS A 683 -8.78 -36.16 -52.66
N HIS A 684 -8.04 -35.05 -52.80
CA HIS A 684 -7.73 -34.13 -51.72
C HIS A 684 -8.63 -32.88 -51.82
N ASN A 685 -8.48 -31.93 -50.91
CA ASN A 685 -9.24 -30.67 -50.88
C ASN A 685 -10.76 -30.87 -50.71
N ASN A 686 -11.16 -31.81 -49.84
CA ASN A 686 -12.57 -32.11 -49.50
C ASN A 686 -13.46 -32.50 -50.70
N THR A 687 -12.83 -32.99 -51.76
CA THR A 687 -13.49 -33.48 -52.97
C THR A 687 -13.69 -35.00 -52.93
N MET A 688 -14.65 -35.48 -53.72
CA MET A 688 -14.99 -36.88 -53.93
C MET A 688 -15.49 -37.07 -55.37
N GLY A 689 -15.60 -38.31 -55.81
CA GLY A 689 -15.92 -38.66 -57.19
C GLY A 689 -14.74 -39.31 -57.89
N THR A 690 -14.97 -39.83 -59.09
CA THR A 690 -13.95 -40.60 -59.83
C THR A 690 -12.83 -39.73 -60.41
N GLN A 691 -13.11 -38.45 -60.62
CA GLN A 691 -12.19 -37.41 -61.05
C GLN A 691 -12.16 -36.24 -60.06
N CYS A 692 -12.60 -36.47 -58.81
CA CYS A 692 -12.68 -35.46 -57.76
C CYS A 692 -13.63 -34.28 -58.07
N GLU A 693 -14.75 -34.57 -58.75
CA GLU A 693 -15.69 -33.60 -59.33
C GLU A 693 -16.84 -33.16 -58.41
N LYS A 694 -16.89 -33.61 -57.15
CA LYS A 694 -17.96 -33.28 -56.18
C LYS A 694 -17.41 -32.93 -54.80
N CYS A 695 -18.06 -32.04 -54.06
CA CYS A 695 -17.72 -31.81 -52.65
C CYS A 695 -18.27 -32.93 -51.76
N LYS A 696 -17.51 -33.26 -50.70
CA LYS A 696 -18.00 -34.15 -49.66
C LYS A 696 -19.19 -33.53 -48.89
N PRO A 697 -20.07 -34.32 -48.25
CA PRO A 697 -21.15 -33.79 -47.41
C PRO A 697 -20.60 -32.85 -46.33
N LEU A 698 -21.34 -31.76 -46.04
CA LEU A 698 -20.94 -30.66 -45.14
C LEU A 698 -19.80 -29.77 -45.66
N PHE A 699 -19.49 -29.84 -46.95
CA PHE A 699 -18.59 -28.91 -47.64
C PHE A 699 -19.32 -28.29 -48.82
N VAL A 700 -19.09 -27.01 -49.10
CA VAL A 700 -19.75 -26.27 -50.19
C VAL A 700 -18.71 -25.76 -51.18
N GLY A 701 -19.03 -25.82 -52.47
CA GLY A 701 -18.18 -25.31 -53.53
C GLY A 701 -18.30 -26.13 -54.83
N ASP A 702 -17.68 -25.63 -55.90
CA ASP A 702 -17.63 -26.35 -57.17
C ASP A 702 -16.17 -26.77 -57.44
N PRO A 703 -15.83 -28.07 -57.26
CA PRO A 703 -14.47 -28.56 -57.48
C PRO A 703 -14.15 -28.81 -58.95
N SER A 704 -15.08 -28.53 -59.87
CA SER A 704 -14.81 -28.61 -61.30
C SER A 704 -13.74 -27.60 -61.70
N ASN A 705 -12.79 -27.99 -62.55
CA ASN A 705 -11.70 -27.11 -63.02
C ASN A 705 -10.83 -26.48 -61.90
N GLY A 706 -10.66 -27.17 -60.76
CA GLY A 706 -9.77 -26.73 -59.67
C GLY A 706 -10.40 -25.77 -58.66
N GLY A 707 -11.74 -25.65 -58.64
CA GLY A 707 -12.43 -24.88 -57.61
C GLY A 707 -12.41 -25.56 -56.24
N GLN A 708 -12.74 -24.85 -55.16
CA GLN A 708 -12.48 -25.34 -53.80
C GLN A 708 -13.77 -25.73 -53.07
N CYS A 709 -13.70 -26.83 -52.30
CA CYS A 709 -14.75 -27.24 -51.37
C CYS A 709 -14.40 -26.80 -49.95
N VAL A 710 -15.08 -25.77 -49.45
CA VAL A 710 -14.86 -25.22 -48.11
C VAL A 710 -15.80 -25.88 -47.10
N PRO A 711 -15.37 -26.14 -45.85
CA PRO A 711 -16.25 -26.65 -44.80
C PRO A 711 -17.46 -25.72 -44.60
N CYS A 712 -18.66 -26.28 -44.44
CA CYS A 712 -19.85 -25.48 -44.12
C CYS A 712 -19.64 -24.66 -42.84
N LEU A 713 -18.90 -25.18 -41.85
CA LEU A 713 -18.59 -24.44 -40.63
C LEU A 713 -17.80 -23.15 -40.93
N GLU A 714 -16.81 -23.21 -41.82
CA GLU A 714 -16.03 -22.04 -42.23
C GLU A 714 -16.85 -21.11 -43.12
N TYR A 715 -17.63 -21.69 -44.05
CA TYR A 715 -18.53 -20.93 -44.90
C TYR A 715 -19.60 -20.18 -44.11
N CYS A 716 -20.08 -20.73 -42.99
CA CYS A 716 -21.07 -20.13 -42.09
C CYS A 716 -20.43 -19.41 -40.88
N HIS A 717 -19.17 -18.94 -41.03
CA HIS A 717 -18.44 -18.15 -40.03
C HIS A 717 -18.38 -18.79 -38.62
N GLY A 718 -18.31 -20.11 -38.53
CA GLY A 718 -18.21 -20.83 -37.26
C GLY A 718 -19.52 -20.98 -36.49
N HIS A 719 -20.64 -20.49 -37.03
CA HIS A 719 -21.93 -20.43 -36.33
C HIS A 719 -22.88 -21.59 -36.65
N THR A 720 -22.58 -22.40 -37.66
CA THR A 720 -23.26 -23.68 -37.92
C THR A 720 -22.43 -24.55 -38.86
N SER A 721 -22.43 -25.86 -38.66
CA SER A 721 -21.77 -26.83 -39.55
C SER A 721 -22.67 -27.35 -40.67
N ILE A 722 -23.91 -26.84 -40.75
CA ILE A 722 -24.93 -27.34 -41.67
C ILE A 722 -25.25 -26.26 -42.70
N CYS A 723 -24.91 -26.54 -43.95
CA CYS A 723 -25.27 -25.72 -45.09
C CYS A 723 -25.91 -26.59 -46.18
N VAL A 724 -27.00 -26.10 -46.77
CA VAL A 724 -27.78 -26.81 -47.80
C VAL A 724 -27.92 -25.94 -49.04
N ASP A 725 -28.24 -26.57 -50.18
CA ASP A 725 -28.56 -25.82 -51.39
C ASP A 725 -29.84 -24.99 -51.18
N ASN A 726 -29.88 -23.81 -51.77
CA ASN A 726 -30.99 -22.88 -51.64
C ASN A 726 -32.30 -23.42 -52.23
N SER A 727 -32.23 -24.41 -53.13
CA SER A 727 -33.39 -25.05 -53.78
C SER A 727 -34.02 -26.21 -52.98
N THR A 728 -33.56 -26.49 -51.76
CA THR A 728 -34.05 -27.63 -50.97
C THR A 728 -35.26 -27.22 -50.12
N ASP A 729 -36.48 -27.51 -50.59
CA ASP A 729 -37.72 -27.27 -49.83
C ASP A 729 -37.88 -28.32 -48.71
N PHE A 730 -37.92 -27.86 -47.45
CA PHE A 730 -38.27 -28.68 -46.29
C PHE A 730 -39.35 -27.99 -45.45
N ASP A 731 -40.39 -28.73 -45.09
CA ASP A 731 -41.46 -28.28 -44.20
C ASP A 731 -40.95 -28.22 -42.76
N PHE A 732 -40.97 -27.02 -42.16
CA PHE A 732 -40.33 -26.73 -40.87
C PHE A 732 -41.10 -27.30 -39.65
N GLU A 733 -42.33 -27.79 -39.82
CA GLU A 733 -43.21 -28.18 -38.71
C GLU A 733 -42.94 -29.59 -38.12
N GLU A 734 -42.16 -30.46 -38.77
CA GLU A 734 -41.88 -31.83 -38.25
C GLU A 734 -40.55 -31.96 -37.45
N PHE A 735 -39.84 -30.85 -37.21
CA PHE A 735 -38.41 -30.86 -36.81
C PHE A 735 -38.11 -30.50 -35.33
N MET A 736 -39.04 -30.77 -34.41
CA MET A 736 -38.85 -30.46 -32.98
C MET A 736 -38.39 -31.63 -32.11
N ASP A 737 -38.24 -32.86 -32.64
CA ASP A 737 -37.71 -33.98 -31.84
C ASP A 737 -37.03 -35.05 -32.74
N PHE A 738 -35.94 -35.64 -32.24
CA PHE A 738 -35.14 -36.77 -32.76
C PHE A 738 -33.96 -36.54 -33.74
N GLU A 739 -32.77 -36.86 -33.22
CA GLU A 739 -31.51 -37.35 -33.87
C GLU A 739 -30.95 -36.60 -35.10
N SER A 740 -29.96 -35.74 -34.84
CA SER A 740 -29.06 -35.10 -35.83
C SER A 740 -28.29 -36.07 -36.73
N GLU A 741 -28.17 -37.36 -36.38
CA GLU A 741 -27.39 -38.34 -37.15
C GLU A 741 -28.08 -38.85 -38.43
N ARG A 742 -29.42 -38.95 -38.45
CA ARG A 742 -30.13 -39.40 -39.67
C ARG A 742 -30.11 -38.36 -40.77
N PHE A 743 -30.18 -37.09 -40.41
CA PHE A 743 -30.11 -35.97 -41.35
C PHE A 743 -28.75 -35.91 -42.06
N VAL A 744 -27.64 -36.00 -41.31
CA VAL A 744 -26.28 -35.98 -41.90
C VAL A 744 -26.02 -37.20 -42.79
N LYS A 745 -26.55 -38.38 -42.46
CA LYS A 745 -26.46 -39.60 -43.31
C LYS A 745 -27.27 -39.51 -44.61
N SER A 746 -28.26 -38.62 -44.68
CA SER A 746 -29.09 -38.43 -45.88
C SER A 746 -28.44 -37.54 -46.96
N LEU A 747 -27.43 -36.75 -46.58
CA LEU A 747 -26.68 -35.87 -47.47
C LEU A 747 -25.63 -36.68 -48.25
N LYS A 748 -25.88 -36.91 -49.55
CA LYS A 748 -25.00 -37.70 -50.43
C LYS A 748 -23.78 -36.91 -50.92
N GLU A 749 -23.94 -35.62 -51.16
CA GLU A 749 -22.90 -34.70 -51.64
C GLU A 749 -23.13 -33.30 -51.06
N GLY A 750 -22.08 -32.49 -51.06
CA GLY A 750 -22.15 -31.09 -50.65
C GLY A 750 -22.72 -30.16 -51.73
N PRO A 751 -23.34 -29.02 -51.37
CA PRO A 751 -23.90 -28.07 -52.33
C PRO A 751 -22.83 -27.40 -53.20
N LYS A 752 -23.15 -27.12 -54.48
CA LYS A 752 -22.18 -26.63 -55.47
C LYS A 752 -21.87 -25.13 -55.36
N THR A 753 -22.87 -24.26 -55.34
CA THR A 753 -22.64 -22.80 -55.16
C THR A 753 -23.85 -22.16 -54.48
N HIS A 754 -23.64 -21.18 -53.60
CA HIS A 754 -24.68 -20.50 -52.80
C HIS A 754 -25.44 -21.41 -51.82
N ALA A 755 -24.73 -21.94 -50.82
CA ALA A 755 -25.38 -22.65 -49.74
C ALA A 755 -26.02 -21.68 -48.73
N ARG A 756 -27.16 -22.09 -48.17
CA ARG A 756 -27.82 -21.42 -47.04
C ARG A 756 -27.46 -22.15 -45.75
N CYS A 757 -26.96 -21.39 -44.78
CA CYS A 757 -26.63 -21.88 -43.46
C CYS A 757 -27.91 -22.05 -42.63
N LEU A 758 -28.10 -23.21 -42.01
CA LEU A 758 -29.28 -23.52 -41.20
C LEU A 758 -28.93 -23.54 -39.72
N LYS A 759 -29.89 -23.12 -38.87
CA LYS A 759 -29.75 -23.05 -37.41
C LYS A 759 -28.50 -22.25 -36.99
N CYS A 760 -28.41 -21.00 -37.46
CA CYS A 760 -27.37 -20.07 -36.98
C CYS A 760 -27.40 -20.02 -35.44
N THR A 761 -26.29 -20.38 -34.81
CA THR A 761 -26.12 -20.32 -33.36
C THR A 761 -25.51 -18.97 -32.96
N ASN A 762 -25.33 -18.71 -31.67
CA ASN A 762 -24.66 -17.50 -31.18
C ASN A 762 -25.34 -16.17 -31.56
N GLN A 763 -26.68 -16.15 -31.58
CA GLN A 763 -27.50 -14.93 -31.82
C GLN A 763 -27.19 -14.24 -33.16
N THR A 764 -26.75 -15.03 -34.14
CA THR A 764 -26.42 -14.59 -35.49
C THR A 764 -27.56 -14.90 -36.46
N ALA A 765 -27.62 -14.17 -37.55
CA ALA A 765 -28.59 -14.27 -38.62
C ALA A 765 -27.94 -13.94 -39.97
N GLY A 766 -28.69 -14.07 -41.06
CA GLY A 766 -28.17 -13.93 -42.41
C GLY A 766 -28.01 -15.28 -43.11
N ASN A 767 -27.65 -15.26 -44.39
CA ASN A 767 -27.56 -16.47 -45.21
C ASN A 767 -26.31 -17.30 -44.86
N ARG A 768 -25.31 -16.65 -44.27
CA ARG A 768 -24.05 -17.21 -43.78
C ARG A 768 -23.85 -17.02 -42.27
N CYS A 769 -24.88 -16.57 -41.56
CA CYS A 769 -24.81 -16.22 -40.13
C CYS A 769 -23.87 -15.01 -39.84
N GLU A 770 -23.74 -14.10 -40.80
CA GLU A 770 -22.82 -12.96 -40.79
C GLU A 770 -23.33 -11.75 -39.98
N ASP A 771 -24.65 -11.65 -39.79
CA ASP A 771 -25.29 -10.52 -39.12
C ASP A 771 -25.61 -10.87 -37.68
N CYS A 772 -25.57 -9.88 -36.79
CA CYS A 772 -26.19 -10.03 -35.48
C CYS A 772 -27.70 -9.83 -35.60
N ILE A 773 -28.47 -10.67 -34.90
CA ILE A 773 -29.92 -10.44 -34.76
C ILE A 773 -30.11 -9.04 -34.14
N VAL A 774 -31.06 -8.26 -34.66
CA VAL A 774 -31.36 -6.90 -34.18
C VAL A 774 -31.49 -6.87 -32.66
N GLY A 775 -30.78 -5.94 -32.02
CA GLY A 775 -30.67 -5.86 -30.55
C GLY A 775 -29.46 -6.59 -29.96
N ASN A 776 -28.58 -7.13 -30.81
CA ASN A 776 -27.31 -7.76 -30.42
C ASN A 776 -26.14 -7.14 -31.21
N PHE A 777 -24.95 -7.20 -30.63
CA PHE A 777 -23.72 -6.71 -31.23
C PHE A 777 -22.56 -7.68 -31.02
N ARG A 778 -21.53 -7.56 -31.86
CA ARG A 778 -20.38 -8.46 -31.86
C ARG A 778 -19.23 -7.95 -30.99
N GLY A 779 -18.95 -6.64 -31.05
CA GLY A 779 -17.82 -5.99 -30.40
C GLY A 779 -16.53 -6.01 -31.25
N THR A 780 -16.54 -6.70 -32.38
CA THR A 780 -15.42 -6.88 -33.32
C THR A 780 -15.97 -6.89 -34.76
N GLU A 781 -15.11 -6.60 -35.73
CA GLU A 781 -15.44 -6.72 -37.17
C GLU A 781 -15.35 -8.17 -37.68
N ASP A 782 -14.89 -9.11 -36.86
CA ASP A 782 -14.70 -10.50 -37.26
C ASP A 782 -16.02 -11.28 -37.17
N HIS A 783 -16.57 -11.68 -38.32
CA HIS A 783 -17.82 -12.45 -38.40
C HIS A 783 -17.78 -13.83 -37.72
N HIS A 784 -16.65 -14.29 -37.18
CA HIS A 784 -16.57 -15.53 -36.39
C HIS A 784 -16.97 -15.37 -34.92
N ASP A 785 -16.96 -14.14 -34.39
CA ASP A 785 -17.22 -13.90 -32.97
C ASP A 785 -18.71 -13.96 -32.63
N PRO A 786 -19.14 -14.56 -31.52
CA PRO A 786 -20.56 -14.63 -31.17
C PRO A 786 -21.18 -13.24 -30.94
N CYS A 787 -22.44 -13.05 -31.36
CA CYS A 787 -23.20 -11.85 -31.03
C CYS A 787 -23.74 -11.94 -29.60
N ARG A 788 -23.81 -10.80 -28.92
CA ARG A 788 -24.33 -10.65 -27.56
C ARG A 788 -25.36 -9.52 -27.49
N PRO A 789 -26.32 -9.55 -26.54
CA PRO A 789 -27.33 -8.51 -26.43
C PRO A 789 -26.74 -7.13 -26.17
N CYS A 790 -27.34 -6.11 -26.78
CA CYS A 790 -27.07 -4.71 -26.45
C CYS A 790 -27.45 -4.47 -24.99
N ASP A 791 -26.47 -4.15 -24.15
CA ASP A 791 -26.69 -3.93 -22.72
C ASP A 791 -27.29 -2.53 -22.48
N CYS A 792 -26.68 -1.49 -23.07
CA CYS A 792 -27.11 -0.08 -22.98
C CYS A 792 -27.50 0.38 -21.56
N HIS A 793 -26.96 -0.29 -20.53
CA HIS A 793 -27.36 -0.21 -19.11
C HIS A 793 -28.87 -0.23 -18.86
N GLY A 794 -29.65 -0.93 -19.70
CA GLY A 794 -31.11 -1.01 -19.60
C GLY A 794 -31.86 0.23 -20.11
N HIS A 795 -31.16 1.20 -20.72
CA HIS A 795 -31.75 2.43 -21.26
C HIS A 795 -31.87 2.44 -22.79
N GLY A 796 -31.51 1.35 -23.45
CA GLY A 796 -31.62 1.18 -24.89
C GLY A 796 -31.84 -0.28 -25.24
N ASP A 797 -32.41 -0.51 -26.42
CA ASP A 797 -32.71 -1.84 -26.98
C ASP A 797 -32.02 -2.06 -28.33
N THR A 798 -31.40 -1.02 -28.89
CA THR A 798 -30.66 -1.09 -30.15
C THR A 798 -29.32 -0.40 -30.01
N CYS A 799 -28.29 -1.04 -30.53
CA CYS A 799 -26.94 -0.53 -30.59
C CYS A 799 -26.30 -0.89 -31.93
N ASP A 800 -25.14 -0.32 -32.22
CA ASP A 800 -24.36 -0.66 -33.40
C ASP A 800 -23.99 -2.16 -33.38
N PRO A 801 -24.29 -2.93 -34.44
CA PRO A 801 -24.11 -4.38 -34.43
C PRO A 801 -22.64 -4.82 -34.40
N VAL A 802 -21.69 -3.92 -34.67
CA VAL A 802 -20.25 -4.21 -34.69
C VAL A 802 -19.58 -3.69 -33.43
N THR A 803 -19.68 -2.40 -33.14
CA THR A 803 -18.95 -1.79 -32.01
C THR A 803 -19.72 -1.90 -30.69
N GLY A 804 -21.03 -2.12 -30.77
CA GLY A 804 -21.97 -1.91 -29.68
C GLY A 804 -22.22 -0.43 -29.38
N ASP A 805 -21.53 0.53 -29.99
CA ASP A 805 -21.72 1.94 -29.65
C ASP A 805 -23.09 2.48 -30.14
N LYS A 806 -23.33 3.78 -29.94
CA LYS A 806 -24.55 4.47 -30.41
C LYS A 806 -25.85 3.79 -29.95
N CYS A 807 -25.88 3.33 -28.70
CA CYS A 807 -27.12 2.95 -28.06
C CYS A 807 -28.16 4.08 -28.20
N ASN A 808 -29.40 3.70 -28.45
CA ASN A 808 -30.53 4.62 -28.49
C ASN A 808 -30.97 5.03 -27.07
N CYS A 809 -30.09 5.67 -26.30
CA CYS A 809 -30.30 6.00 -24.89
C CYS A 809 -31.61 6.78 -24.64
N LYS A 810 -32.52 6.13 -23.91
CA LYS A 810 -33.81 6.65 -23.41
C LYS A 810 -33.63 7.11 -21.95
N ASN A 811 -34.67 7.70 -21.34
CA ASN A 811 -34.69 8.09 -19.92
C ASN A 811 -33.61 9.10 -19.47
N ASN A 812 -33.30 10.07 -20.33
CA ASN A 812 -32.35 11.18 -20.04
C ASN A 812 -30.90 10.72 -19.76
N THR A 813 -30.51 9.57 -20.28
CA THR A 813 -29.13 9.10 -20.30
C THR A 813 -28.43 9.45 -21.62
N GLU A 814 -27.11 9.51 -21.57
CA GLU A 814 -26.22 9.70 -22.71
C GLU A 814 -25.00 8.79 -22.55
N SER A 815 -24.40 8.40 -23.66
CA SER A 815 -23.15 7.64 -23.67
C SER A 815 -21.96 8.59 -23.54
N ASP A 816 -20.91 8.16 -22.84
CA ASP A 816 -19.65 8.90 -22.82
C ASP A 816 -18.87 8.72 -24.14
N ALA A 817 -17.99 9.66 -24.46
CA ALA A 817 -17.22 9.63 -25.69
C ALA A 817 -16.18 8.49 -25.65
N CYS A 818 -16.39 7.45 -26.45
CA CYS A 818 -15.39 6.41 -26.62
C CYS A 818 -14.24 6.93 -27.50
N GLY A 819 -13.03 7.06 -26.94
CA GLY A 819 -11.81 7.28 -27.72
C GLY A 819 -11.71 8.64 -28.44
N GLY A 820 -11.63 9.73 -27.67
CA GLY A 820 -11.05 10.99 -28.15
C GLY A 820 -9.56 11.04 -27.84
N SER A 821 -8.72 11.36 -28.83
CA SER A 821 -7.25 11.45 -28.71
C SER A 821 -6.80 12.17 -27.44
N GLY A 822 -6.41 11.42 -26.40
CA GLY A 822 -5.84 12.04 -25.20
C GLY A 822 -5.93 11.29 -23.87
N LYS A 823 -6.65 10.17 -23.74
CA LYS A 823 -6.67 9.41 -22.46
C LYS A 823 -6.61 7.91 -22.70
N ASN A 824 -5.61 7.27 -22.09
CA ASN A 824 -5.51 5.82 -21.94
C ASN A 824 -6.65 5.33 -21.02
N SER A 825 -7.80 5.00 -21.61
CA SER A 825 -8.82 4.19 -20.95
C SER A 825 -8.95 2.87 -21.71
N ALA A 826 -8.38 1.80 -21.14
CA ALA A 826 -8.39 0.45 -21.70
C ALA A 826 -9.77 -0.25 -21.57
N HIS A 827 -10.88 0.50 -21.65
CA HIS A 827 -12.23 -0.04 -21.54
C HIS A 827 -12.92 -0.06 -22.93
N PRO A 828 -13.52 -1.19 -23.34
CA PRO A 828 -14.27 -1.28 -24.58
C PRO A 828 -15.47 -0.31 -24.65
N CYS A 829 -15.74 0.26 -25.83
CA CYS A 829 -16.78 1.27 -26.02
C CYS A 829 -18.18 0.87 -25.56
N TRP A 830 -18.50 -0.43 -25.59
CA TRP A 830 -19.80 -0.93 -25.19
C TRP A 830 -20.05 -0.83 -23.67
N MET A 831 -19.01 -0.66 -22.83
CA MET A 831 -19.18 -0.50 -21.37
C MET A 831 -19.62 0.91 -20.95
N VAL A 832 -19.49 1.91 -21.84
CA VAL A 832 -19.83 3.32 -21.58
C VAL A 832 -21.12 3.77 -22.27
N GLN A 833 -21.95 2.81 -22.68
CA GLN A 833 -23.23 3.05 -23.34
C GLN A 833 -24.30 3.53 -22.35
N CYS A 834 -24.85 4.73 -22.52
CA CYS A 834 -25.90 5.28 -21.65
C CYS A 834 -25.51 5.38 -20.16
N SER A 835 -24.21 5.46 -19.85
CA SER A 835 -23.68 5.45 -18.47
C SER A 835 -23.67 6.81 -17.78
N LYS A 836 -24.07 7.88 -18.47
CA LYS A 836 -24.04 9.26 -17.95
C LYS A 836 -25.42 9.92 -18.07
N CYS A 837 -25.79 10.75 -17.11
CA CYS A 837 -27.00 11.57 -17.22
C CYS A 837 -26.78 12.81 -18.10
N LYS A 838 -27.81 13.19 -18.85
CA LYS A 838 -27.84 14.44 -19.62
C LYS A 838 -27.74 15.67 -18.72
N GLU A 839 -27.34 16.80 -19.30
CA GLU A 839 -27.21 18.06 -18.58
C GLU A 839 -28.49 18.45 -17.79
N GLY A 840 -28.31 18.82 -16.52
CA GLY A 840 -29.41 19.14 -15.61
C GLY A 840 -30.11 17.92 -14.98
N TYR A 841 -29.59 16.72 -15.20
CA TYR A 841 -29.96 15.50 -14.49
C TYR A 841 -28.75 14.95 -13.72
N LEU A 842 -29.01 14.30 -12.59
CA LEU A 842 -27.99 13.68 -11.74
C LEU A 842 -28.39 12.26 -11.39
N GLY A 843 -27.39 11.38 -11.23
CA GLY A 843 -27.56 9.98 -10.88
C GLY A 843 -26.50 9.12 -11.56
N THR A 844 -26.41 7.85 -11.17
CA THR A 844 -25.61 6.82 -11.84
C THR A 844 -26.49 5.86 -12.64
N PRO A 845 -26.71 6.09 -13.95
CA PRO A 845 -27.66 5.31 -14.75
C PRO A 845 -27.05 4.00 -15.29
N THR A 846 -26.42 3.24 -14.40
CA THR A 846 -25.86 1.92 -14.72
C THR A 846 -26.78 0.84 -14.16
N SER A 847 -26.92 -0.30 -14.83
CA SER A 847 -27.77 -1.41 -14.35
C SER A 847 -29.26 -1.05 -14.17
N GLY A 848 -29.82 -0.19 -15.03
CA GLY A 848 -31.25 0.15 -15.02
C GLY A 848 -31.67 1.26 -14.04
N HIS A 849 -30.72 1.88 -13.33
CA HIS A 849 -30.97 3.04 -12.46
C HIS A 849 -31.29 4.31 -13.25
N GLN A 850 -32.12 5.21 -12.71
CA GLN A 850 -32.67 6.34 -13.46
C GLN A 850 -31.95 7.67 -13.17
N CYS A 851 -31.97 8.58 -14.13
CA CYS A 851 -31.46 9.95 -13.96
C CYS A 851 -32.53 10.89 -13.36
N TYR A 852 -32.17 11.65 -12.33
CA TYR A 852 -33.08 12.53 -11.60
C TYR A 852 -32.92 13.99 -12.02
N LYS A 853 -34.02 14.68 -12.29
CA LYS A 853 -34.00 16.11 -12.68
C LYS A 853 -33.59 16.98 -11.50
N GLN A 854 -32.54 17.78 -11.65
CA GLN A 854 -32.11 18.68 -10.58
C GLN A 854 -33.12 19.82 -10.37
N MET A 855 -33.65 19.91 -9.15
CA MET A 855 -34.57 20.96 -8.72
C MET A 855 -33.85 21.95 -7.79
N PRO A 856 -33.69 23.22 -8.20
CA PRO A 856 -33.15 24.25 -7.32
C PRO A 856 -34.06 24.53 -6.12
N VAL A 857 -33.48 24.90 -4.99
CA VAL A 857 -34.24 25.36 -3.82
C VAL A 857 -35.01 26.64 -4.16
N ASP A 858 -36.26 26.74 -3.66
CA ASP A 858 -37.26 27.78 -3.93
C ASP A 858 -37.83 27.80 -5.37
N ALA A 859 -37.33 26.95 -6.26
CA ALA A 859 -37.93 26.74 -7.57
C ALA A 859 -39.13 25.81 -7.48
N LYS A 860 -40.20 26.18 -8.18
CA LYS A 860 -41.39 25.33 -8.35
C LYS A 860 -41.28 24.57 -9.66
N MET A 861 -41.44 23.26 -9.59
CA MET A 861 -41.44 22.36 -10.73
C MET A 861 -42.81 21.71 -10.86
N CYS A 862 -43.23 21.41 -12.08
CA CYS A 862 -44.45 20.65 -12.34
C CYS A 862 -44.14 19.17 -12.44
N PHE A 863 -45.17 18.32 -12.42
CA PHE A 863 -44.99 16.86 -12.52
C PHE A 863 -44.40 16.38 -13.86
N ASP A 864 -44.26 17.25 -14.86
CA ASP A 864 -43.55 16.98 -16.11
C ASP A 864 -42.07 17.41 -16.10
N ALA A 865 -41.52 17.72 -14.91
CA ALA A 865 -40.14 18.15 -14.69
C ALA A 865 -39.74 19.48 -15.36
N LYS A 866 -40.71 20.33 -15.68
CA LYS A 866 -40.49 21.71 -16.15
C LYS A 866 -40.62 22.74 -15.04
N GLY A 867 -39.97 23.88 -15.22
CA GLY A 867 -40.08 25.02 -14.32
C GLY A 867 -41.47 25.66 -14.39
N ILE A 868 -41.92 26.23 -13.27
CA ILE A 868 -43.28 26.78 -13.12
C ILE A 868 -43.65 27.83 -14.17
N ASP A 869 -42.69 28.60 -14.68
CA ASP A 869 -42.95 29.63 -15.68
C ASP A 869 -43.31 29.05 -17.06
N GLU A 870 -42.80 27.85 -17.38
CA GLU A 870 -43.20 27.10 -18.59
C GLU A 870 -44.58 26.44 -18.41
N CYS A 871 -44.91 26.00 -17.20
CA CYS A 871 -46.17 25.30 -16.93
C CYS A 871 -47.39 26.22 -16.84
N LYS A 872 -47.22 27.50 -16.46
CA LYS A 872 -48.34 28.44 -16.31
C LYS A 872 -49.16 28.61 -17.60
N VAL A 873 -48.58 28.31 -18.75
CA VAL A 873 -49.25 28.43 -20.06
C VAL A 873 -50.03 27.15 -20.42
N THR A 874 -49.45 25.95 -20.21
CA THR A 874 -50.12 24.64 -20.39
C THR A 874 -49.40 23.53 -19.60
N PRO A 875 -49.86 23.12 -18.40
CA PRO A 875 -49.21 22.04 -17.65
C PRO A 875 -49.50 20.68 -18.30
N LYS A 876 -48.46 19.88 -18.56
CA LYS A 876 -48.66 18.50 -19.05
C LYS A 876 -48.98 17.58 -17.87
N ALA A 877 -50.02 16.78 -18.02
CA ALA A 877 -50.42 15.80 -17.02
C ALA A 877 -49.46 14.61 -16.99
N LEU A 878 -49.18 14.07 -15.80
CA LEU A 878 -48.52 12.78 -15.64
C LEU A 878 -49.58 11.68 -15.86
N LEU A 879 -49.43 10.88 -16.91
CA LEU A 879 -50.42 9.84 -17.25
C LEU A 879 -50.33 8.68 -16.25
N PRO A 880 -51.43 7.96 -15.98
CA PRO A 880 -51.38 6.78 -15.12
C PRO A 880 -50.30 5.80 -15.56
N GLY A 881 -49.39 5.44 -14.63
CA GLY A 881 -48.24 4.59 -14.92
C GLY A 881 -46.96 5.32 -15.35
N GLU A 882 -47.00 6.61 -15.61
CA GLU A 882 -45.80 7.42 -15.84
C GLU A 882 -45.13 7.79 -14.51
N ILE A 883 -43.80 7.92 -14.57
CA ILE A 883 -42.95 8.18 -13.43
C ILE A 883 -42.06 9.38 -13.74
N VAL A 884 -41.88 10.26 -12.76
CA VAL A 884 -40.95 11.39 -12.84
C VAL A 884 -39.97 11.37 -11.66
N PHE A 885 -38.71 11.71 -11.94
CA PHE A 885 -37.59 11.65 -11.01
C PHE A 885 -37.04 13.05 -10.75
N PHE A 886 -36.95 13.45 -9.49
CA PHE A 886 -36.40 14.74 -9.05
C PHE A 886 -35.27 14.53 -8.05
N VAL A 887 -34.28 15.40 -8.08
CA VAL A 887 -33.25 15.47 -7.04
C VAL A 887 -33.20 16.87 -6.47
N ILE A 888 -33.19 16.93 -5.14
CA ILE A 888 -33.19 18.18 -4.39
C ILE A 888 -31.83 18.30 -3.75
N GLN A 889 -31.11 19.35 -4.16
CA GLN A 889 -29.83 19.72 -3.56
C GLN A 889 -30.05 20.91 -2.64
N PRO A 890 -29.82 20.77 -1.33
CA PRO A 890 -29.88 21.89 -0.39
C PRO A 890 -29.00 23.06 -0.83
N ARG A 891 -29.46 24.30 -0.58
CA ARG A 891 -28.70 25.52 -0.87
C ARG A 891 -28.09 26.11 0.40
N PHE A 892 -28.84 26.09 1.48
CA PHE A 892 -28.43 26.58 2.79
C PHE A 892 -28.27 25.42 3.78
N MET A 893 -27.28 25.57 4.64
CA MET A 893 -26.79 24.52 5.51
C MET A 893 -27.46 24.44 6.88
N ASN A 894 -28.06 25.55 7.28
CA ASN A 894 -28.43 25.84 8.66
C ASN A 894 -29.94 26.10 8.83
N VAL A 895 -30.73 25.65 7.86
CA VAL A 895 -32.19 25.81 7.86
C VAL A 895 -32.87 24.56 7.34
N ASP A 896 -33.93 24.14 8.02
CA ASP A 896 -34.76 22.99 7.65
C ASP A 896 -35.21 23.05 6.19
N ILE A 897 -35.27 21.88 5.55
CA ILE A 897 -35.82 21.76 4.21
C ILE A 897 -37.23 21.22 4.31
N ARG A 898 -38.15 21.90 3.63
CA ARG A 898 -39.51 21.41 3.44
C ARG A 898 -39.72 21.14 1.97
N ILE A 899 -40.00 19.88 1.64
CA ILE A 899 -40.40 19.44 0.30
C ILE A 899 -41.92 19.40 0.30
N MET A 900 -42.53 20.17 -0.58
CA MET A 900 -43.98 20.26 -0.71
C MET A 900 -44.39 19.73 -2.08
N ILE A 901 -45.32 18.77 -2.08
CA ILE A 901 -45.90 18.18 -3.29
C ILE A 901 -47.40 18.46 -3.23
N ASP A 902 -47.87 19.25 -4.18
CA ASP A 902 -49.27 19.65 -4.28
C ASP A 902 -49.90 18.96 -5.48
N VAL A 903 -50.78 17.99 -5.25
CA VAL A 903 -51.61 17.36 -6.26
C VAL A 903 -52.89 18.18 -6.41
N THR A 904 -53.15 18.65 -7.62
CA THR A 904 -54.36 19.42 -7.98
C THR A 904 -55.45 18.53 -8.57
N GLN A 905 -55.06 17.44 -9.23
CA GLN A 905 -55.94 16.46 -9.83
C GLN A 905 -55.18 15.12 -9.95
N GLY A 906 -55.89 14.00 -9.78
CA GLY A 906 -55.30 12.65 -9.85
C GLY A 906 -54.71 12.17 -8.52
N ASN A 907 -54.00 11.04 -8.57
CA ASN A 907 -53.41 10.39 -7.40
C ASN A 907 -51.97 9.97 -7.70
N LEU A 908 -51.08 10.12 -6.73
CA LEU A 908 -49.67 9.73 -6.85
C LEU A 908 -49.23 8.75 -5.77
N ASN A 909 -48.29 7.88 -6.10
CA ASN A 909 -47.34 7.34 -5.13
C ASN A 909 -46.08 8.21 -5.13
N VAL A 910 -45.54 8.49 -3.96
CA VAL A 910 -44.34 9.29 -3.76
C VAL A 910 -43.30 8.44 -3.07
N TYR A 911 -42.12 8.33 -3.68
CA TYR A 911 -40.98 7.62 -3.11
C TYR A 911 -39.83 8.59 -2.89
N MET A 912 -39.07 8.42 -1.81
CA MET A 912 -37.91 9.25 -1.55
C MET A 912 -36.76 8.42 -0.93
N SER A 913 -35.53 8.74 -1.30
CA SER A 913 -34.31 8.15 -0.76
C SER A 913 -33.17 9.17 -0.71
N THR A 914 -32.11 8.87 0.02
CA THR A 914 -30.85 9.61 0.01
C THR A 914 -29.83 9.07 -1.00
N HIS A 915 -30.11 7.94 -1.64
CA HIS A 915 -29.26 7.32 -2.66
C HIS A 915 -29.97 7.34 -4.04
N ASP A 916 -29.20 7.51 -5.12
CA ASP A 916 -29.68 7.56 -6.50
C ASP A 916 -29.99 6.18 -7.08
N ASP A 917 -29.33 5.15 -6.58
CA ASP A 917 -29.44 3.74 -6.99
C ASP A 917 -30.50 2.95 -6.19
N THR A 918 -31.40 3.63 -5.48
CA THR A 918 -32.42 2.95 -4.66
C THR A 918 -33.55 2.35 -5.48
N TYR A 919 -33.96 3.04 -6.55
CA TYR A 919 -35.17 2.70 -7.30
C TYR A 919 -34.82 2.37 -8.75
N VAL A 920 -35.32 1.23 -9.20
CA VAL A 920 -35.23 0.78 -10.60
C VAL A 920 -36.64 0.80 -11.18
N ALA A 921 -36.80 1.45 -12.34
CA ALA A 921 -38.06 1.48 -13.05
C ALA A 921 -37.98 0.58 -14.28
N TYR A 922 -38.93 -0.34 -14.40
CA TYR A 922 -39.02 -1.23 -15.55
C TYR A 922 -40.47 -1.35 -16.04
N PRO A 923 -40.69 -1.58 -17.34
CA PRO A 923 -42.02 -1.82 -17.87
C PRO A 923 -42.51 -3.21 -17.44
N ASN A 924 -43.69 -3.27 -16.83
CA ASN A 924 -44.29 -4.56 -16.48
C ASN A 924 -44.69 -5.31 -17.77
N ALA A 925 -44.10 -6.48 -17.98
CA ALA A 925 -44.25 -7.31 -19.19
C ALA A 925 -45.71 -7.69 -19.53
N THR A 926 -46.63 -7.64 -18.57
CA THR A 926 -48.05 -8.00 -18.77
C THR A 926 -48.98 -6.80 -18.96
N THR A 927 -48.63 -5.62 -18.44
CA THR A 927 -49.52 -4.43 -18.46
C THR A 927 -48.97 -3.26 -19.28
N GLY A 928 -47.67 -3.29 -19.64
CA GLY A 928 -46.99 -2.21 -20.35
C GLY A 928 -46.81 -0.92 -19.52
N VAL A 929 -47.22 -0.94 -18.25
CA VAL A 929 -47.10 0.17 -17.30
C VAL A 929 -45.77 0.09 -16.58
N ASN A 930 -45.10 1.23 -16.40
CA ASN A 930 -43.83 1.26 -15.67
C ASN A 930 -44.07 1.04 -14.16
N THR A 931 -43.43 0.00 -13.63
CA THR A 931 -43.39 -0.32 -12.20
C THR A 931 -42.06 0.15 -11.62
N ILE A 932 -42.11 0.67 -10.40
CA ILE A 932 -40.93 1.02 -9.61
C ILE A 932 -40.72 -0.08 -8.60
N ASP A 933 -39.55 -0.70 -8.62
CA ASP A 933 -39.10 -1.58 -7.55
C ASP A 933 -37.87 -1.00 -6.86
N LEU A 934 -37.63 -1.54 -5.66
CA LEU A 934 -36.38 -1.34 -4.95
C LEU A 934 -35.30 -2.22 -5.58
N ASP A 935 -34.11 -1.67 -5.76
CA ASP A 935 -32.98 -2.45 -6.24
C ASP A 935 -32.74 -3.67 -5.32
N ALA A 936 -32.24 -4.76 -5.91
CA ALA A 936 -31.97 -6.02 -5.22
C ALA A 936 -31.03 -5.85 -4.00
N GLN A 937 -30.21 -4.80 -3.98
CA GLN A 937 -29.37 -4.44 -2.85
C GLN A 937 -30.18 -3.95 -1.64
N TYR A 938 -31.27 -3.21 -1.86
CA TYR A 938 -32.18 -2.69 -0.83
C TYR A 938 -33.35 -3.64 -0.51
N GLY A 939 -33.48 -4.75 -1.24
CA GLY A 939 -34.48 -5.78 -1.03
C GLY A 939 -34.28 -6.64 0.23
N ARG A 940 -35.27 -7.50 0.54
CA ARG A 940 -35.16 -8.54 1.60
C ARG A 940 -34.55 -9.82 1.02
N TRP A 941 -33.77 -10.56 1.82
CA TRP A 941 -33.38 -11.94 1.50
C TRP A 941 -34.61 -12.86 1.45
N ASP A 942 -34.54 -13.98 0.71
CA ASP A 942 -35.59 -15.02 0.64
C ASP A 942 -35.97 -15.58 2.03
N ASN A 943 -35.08 -15.41 3.01
CA ASN A 943 -35.27 -15.81 4.41
C ASN A 943 -35.94 -14.72 5.28
N GLY A 944 -36.34 -13.58 4.71
CA GLY A 944 -37.06 -12.49 5.36
C GLY A 944 -36.20 -11.40 6.04
N THR A 945 -34.87 -11.53 6.05
CA THR A 945 -33.92 -10.57 6.63
C THR A 945 -33.52 -9.46 5.63
N GLN A 946 -33.43 -8.20 6.05
CA GLN A 946 -33.05 -7.06 5.18
C GLN A 946 -31.55 -7.08 4.83
N LYS A 947 -31.20 -6.74 3.58
CA LYS A 947 -29.80 -6.70 3.09
C LYS A 947 -29.03 -5.44 3.48
N THR A 948 -29.70 -4.30 3.66
CA THR A 948 -29.08 -3.02 4.07
C THR A 948 -29.60 -2.52 5.42
N LYS A 949 -28.92 -1.52 5.99
CA LYS A 949 -29.29 -0.87 7.27
C LYS A 949 -30.29 0.30 7.11
N ASP A 950 -30.82 0.52 5.91
CA ASP A 950 -31.69 1.66 5.62
C ASP A 950 -33.07 1.51 6.27
N SER A 951 -33.64 2.63 6.69
CA SER A 951 -34.94 2.63 7.37
C SER A 951 -36.08 2.74 6.35
N PHE A 952 -36.96 1.74 6.33
CA PHE A 952 -38.11 1.75 5.44
C PHE A 952 -39.32 2.37 6.13
N LEU A 953 -39.87 3.43 5.53
CA LEU A 953 -41.03 4.14 6.04
C LEU A 953 -42.14 4.12 4.99
N GLU A 954 -43.16 3.29 5.21
CA GLU A 954 -44.35 3.26 4.36
C GLU A 954 -45.51 4.01 5.03
N ARG A 955 -46.20 4.85 4.27
CA ARG A 955 -47.35 5.65 4.72
C ARG A 955 -48.43 5.71 3.65
N GLU A 956 -49.68 5.77 4.06
CA GLU A 956 -50.79 6.04 3.16
C GLU A 956 -51.32 7.46 3.40
N ALA A 957 -51.58 8.22 2.34
CA ALA A 957 -52.10 9.58 2.43
C ALA A 957 -53.63 9.56 2.60
N LEU A 958 -54.11 9.79 3.82
CA LEU A 958 -55.52 9.62 4.19
C LEU A 958 -56.35 10.94 4.24
N GLY A 959 -55.76 12.12 4.00
CA GLY A 959 -56.46 13.40 4.13
C GLY A 959 -55.93 14.54 3.24
N LEU A 960 -56.58 15.71 3.29
CA LEU A 960 -56.29 16.90 2.45
C LEU A 960 -54.84 17.44 2.59
N ARG A 961 -54.18 17.16 3.72
CA ARG A 961 -52.77 17.46 3.94
C ARG A 961 -52.14 16.34 4.72
N THR A 962 -51.06 15.77 4.21
CA THR A 962 -50.23 14.78 4.89
C THR A 962 -48.90 15.43 5.28
N TYR A 963 -48.53 15.32 6.55
CA TYR A 963 -47.24 15.82 7.05
C TYR A 963 -46.39 14.64 7.47
N ILE A 964 -45.17 14.58 6.94
CA ILE A 964 -44.20 13.54 7.29
C ILE A 964 -42.93 14.24 7.71
N THR A 965 -42.52 14.05 8.96
CA THR A 965 -41.21 14.49 9.44
C THR A 965 -40.32 13.27 9.49
N ILE A 966 -39.21 13.33 8.75
CA ILE A 966 -38.24 12.24 8.74
C ILE A 966 -37.11 12.64 9.67
N THR A 967 -36.95 11.90 10.76
CA THR A 967 -35.91 12.15 11.77
C THR A 967 -34.78 11.14 11.71
N GLN A 968 -34.90 10.10 10.88
CA GLN A 968 -33.86 9.10 10.67
C GLN A 968 -33.09 9.42 9.38
N PRO A 969 -31.75 9.44 9.41
CA PRO A 969 -30.95 9.54 8.19
C PRO A 969 -31.09 8.25 7.37
N ASN A 970 -30.94 8.33 6.05
CA ASN A 970 -31.07 7.20 5.12
C ASN A 970 -32.42 6.47 5.21
N THR A 971 -33.51 7.23 5.28
CA THR A 971 -34.87 6.69 5.19
C THR A 971 -35.30 6.54 3.73
N ILE A 972 -35.72 5.33 3.39
CA ILE A 972 -36.43 5.00 2.15
C ILE A 972 -37.93 5.17 2.44
N LEU A 973 -38.48 6.29 1.99
CA LEU A 973 -39.88 6.66 2.20
C LEU A 973 -40.72 6.20 1.01
N SER A 974 -41.87 5.59 1.29
CA SER A 974 -42.93 5.27 0.33
C SER A 974 -44.26 5.80 0.84
N VAL A 975 -44.86 6.74 0.12
CA VAL A 975 -46.18 7.32 0.43
C VAL A 975 -47.16 6.92 -0.66
N LYS A 976 -48.16 6.12 -0.30
CA LYS A 976 -49.18 5.64 -1.23
C LYS A 976 -50.39 6.54 -1.28
N ASN A 977 -50.99 6.65 -2.47
CA ASN A 977 -52.32 7.25 -2.71
C ASN A 977 -52.45 8.74 -2.32
N LEU A 978 -51.44 9.56 -2.60
CA LEU A 978 -51.46 11.01 -2.39
C LEU A 978 -52.44 11.71 -3.34
N ARG A 979 -53.42 12.45 -2.80
CA ARG A 979 -54.48 13.14 -3.55
C ARG A 979 -54.44 14.67 -3.52
N ASP A 980 -53.87 15.23 -2.45
CA ASP A 980 -53.82 16.68 -2.21
C ASP A 980 -52.37 17.09 -1.90
N ARG A 981 -52.10 17.68 -0.73
CA ARG A 981 -50.76 18.18 -0.36
C ARG A 981 -50.00 17.22 0.55
N LEU A 982 -48.76 16.90 0.19
CA LEU A 982 -47.76 16.27 1.05
C LEU A 982 -46.68 17.27 1.43
N VAL A 983 -46.38 17.37 2.72
CA VAL A 983 -45.28 18.17 3.26
C VAL A 983 -44.30 17.23 3.96
N ILE A 984 -43.14 17.06 3.36
CA ILE A 984 -42.02 16.32 3.94
C ILE A 984 -41.10 17.34 4.60
N THR A 985 -40.92 17.23 5.91
CA THR A 985 -39.99 18.07 6.66
C THR A 985 -38.74 17.26 6.96
N LEU A 986 -37.60 17.81 6.55
CA LEU A 986 -36.26 17.28 6.79
C LEU A 986 -35.56 18.28 7.73
N PRO A 987 -35.60 18.04 9.05
CA PRO A 987 -34.97 18.93 10.01
C PRO A 987 -33.46 18.88 9.84
N GLU A 988 -32.82 20.05 9.87
CA GLU A 988 -31.36 20.17 9.77
C GLU A 988 -30.64 19.41 10.91
N GLU A 989 -31.28 19.31 12.08
CA GLU A 989 -30.76 18.57 13.24
C GLU A 989 -30.49 17.07 12.96
N TYR A 990 -31.21 16.45 12.02
CA TYR A 990 -31.13 15.00 11.76
C TYR A 990 -30.51 14.64 10.40
N HIS A 991 -30.39 15.60 9.48
CA HIS A 991 -29.91 15.36 8.11
C HIS A 991 -28.72 16.27 7.80
N SER A 992 -27.61 15.70 7.32
CA SER A 992 -26.43 16.48 6.93
C SER A 992 -26.64 17.14 5.57
N LEU A 993 -27.20 18.35 5.56
CA LEU A 993 -27.63 19.06 4.34
C LEU A 993 -26.48 19.55 3.42
N GLU A 994 -25.21 19.24 3.73
CA GLU A 994 -24.02 19.72 3.00
C GLU A 994 -23.73 18.87 1.78
N SER A 995 -23.88 17.58 1.99
CA SER A 995 -23.53 16.55 1.02
C SER A 995 -24.74 15.68 0.67
N THR A 996 -25.77 15.63 1.52
CA THR A 996 -26.97 14.82 1.23
C THR A 996 -27.82 15.44 0.15
N ARG A 997 -28.18 14.60 -0.81
CA ARG A 997 -29.17 14.89 -1.84
C ARG A 997 -30.38 14.03 -1.58
N PHE A 998 -31.56 14.56 -1.87
CA PHE A 998 -32.81 13.83 -1.69
C PHE A 998 -33.38 13.51 -3.06
N PHE A 999 -33.43 12.21 -3.36
CA PHE A 999 -33.94 11.65 -4.61
C PHE A 999 -35.41 11.32 -4.42
N LEU A 1000 -36.26 11.95 -5.23
CA LEU A 1000 -37.71 11.91 -5.13
C LEU A 1000 -38.29 11.34 -6.42
N VAL A 1001 -39.21 10.39 -6.30
CA VAL A 1001 -39.89 9.74 -7.41
C VAL A 1001 -41.39 9.89 -7.25
N LEU A 1002 -42.08 10.35 -8.29
CA LEU A 1002 -43.54 10.45 -8.32
C LEU A 1002 -44.08 9.50 -9.39
N GLN A 1003 -45.02 8.63 -9.01
CA GLN A 1003 -45.69 7.70 -9.92
C GLN A 1003 -47.19 7.99 -9.93
N ALA A 1004 -47.77 8.24 -11.11
CA ALA A 1004 -49.21 8.41 -11.23
C ALA A 1004 -49.95 7.07 -11.17
N LEU A 1005 -51.00 6.99 -10.37
CA LEU A 1005 -51.83 5.80 -10.23
C LEU A 1005 -53.02 5.82 -11.20
N ASP A 1006 -53.41 4.65 -11.71
CA ASP A 1006 -54.70 4.49 -12.41
C ASP A 1006 -55.80 4.20 -11.38
N PRO A 1007 -56.74 5.13 -11.12
CA PRO A 1007 -57.91 4.80 -10.36
C PRO A 1007 -58.76 3.90 -11.25
N GLY A 1008 -58.94 2.62 -10.91
CA GLY A 1008 -59.68 1.62 -11.71
C GLY A 1008 -61.18 1.92 -11.99
N ASP A 1009 -61.61 3.18 -11.96
CA ASP A 1009 -62.87 3.69 -12.48
C ASP A 1009 -62.65 4.27 -13.89
N SER A 1010 -63.67 4.16 -14.74
CA SER A 1010 -63.64 4.31 -16.21
C SER A 1010 -63.24 5.69 -16.78
N ALA A 1011 -62.60 6.57 -16.00
CA ALA A 1011 -62.00 7.82 -16.43
C ALA A 1011 -60.52 7.88 -15.98
N LYS A 1012 -59.58 7.66 -16.90
CA LYS A 1012 -58.13 7.84 -16.69
C LYS A 1012 -57.84 9.27 -16.21
N LYS A 1013 -57.82 9.50 -14.90
CA LYS A 1013 -57.51 10.82 -14.33
C LYS A 1013 -56.00 10.98 -14.27
N SER A 1014 -55.44 11.68 -15.24
CA SER A 1014 -54.03 12.09 -15.22
C SER A 1014 -53.73 12.97 -14.00
N ALA A 1015 -52.51 12.87 -13.47
CA ALA A 1015 -52.09 13.61 -12.30
C ALA A 1015 -51.50 14.98 -12.67
N PHE A 1016 -51.96 16.03 -12.02
CA PHE A 1016 -51.47 17.40 -12.19
C PHE A 1016 -51.04 17.96 -10.84
N GLY A 1017 -49.94 18.70 -10.82
CA GLY A 1017 -49.47 19.30 -9.59
C GLY A 1017 -48.10 19.93 -9.69
N ILE A 1018 -47.63 20.39 -8.54
CA ILE A 1018 -46.33 21.05 -8.40
C ILE A 1018 -45.54 20.43 -7.25
N VAL A 1019 -44.22 20.40 -7.40
CA VAL A 1019 -43.26 20.06 -6.36
C VAL A 1019 -42.30 21.22 -6.18
N PHE A 1020 -41.99 21.57 -4.94
CA PHE A 1020 -40.99 22.58 -4.62
C PHE A 1020 -40.37 22.35 -3.26
N SER A 1021 -39.14 22.80 -3.10
CA SER A 1021 -38.45 22.86 -1.81
C SER A 1021 -38.29 24.32 -1.40
N ARG A 1022 -38.28 24.61 -0.09
CA ARG A 1022 -38.17 25.97 0.43
C ARG A 1022 -37.17 26.08 1.58
N GLN A 1023 -36.41 27.18 1.62
CA GLN A 1023 -35.48 27.55 2.71
C GLN A 1023 -35.54 29.07 2.98
N ASP A 1024 -36.16 29.50 4.09
CA ASP A 1024 -36.42 30.93 4.35
C ASP A 1024 -35.20 31.68 4.99
N GLN A 1025 -34.72 32.79 4.38
CA GLN A 1025 -33.61 33.66 4.88
C GLN A 1025 -34.01 35.16 5.02
N LEU A 1026 -33.42 35.92 5.95
CA LEU A 1026 -33.64 37.37 6.22
C LEU A 1026 -32.61 38.28 5.49
N HIS A 1027 -33.00 39.42 4.86
CA HIS A 1027 -32.14 40.28 3.99
C HIS A 1027 -32.07 41.78 4.41
N ILE A 1028 -30.99 42.53 4.06
CA ILE A 1028 -30.68 43.96 4.44
C ILE A 1028 -30.28 44.83 3.20
N ASP A 1029 -30.50 46.16 3.24
CA ASP A 1029 -30.32 47.18 2.17
C ASP A 1029 -28.90 47.76 2.01
N LEU A 1030 -28.41 47.82 0.77
CA LEU A 1030 -27.02 48.06 0.38
C LEU A 1030 -26.60 49.53 0.36
N PHE A 1031 -27.50 50.50 0.12
CA PHE A 1031 -27.09 51.90 -0.05
C PHE A 1031 -26.75 52.56 1.30
N VAL A 1032 -27.54 52.24 2.33
CA VAL A 1032 -27.27 52.61 3.72
C VAL A 1032 -26.03 51.88 4.25
N PHE A 1033 -25.82 50.64 3.78
CA PHE A 1033 -24.63 49.86 4.15
C PHE A 1033 -23.34 50.52 3.67
N PHE A 1034 -23.22 50.92 2.40
CA PHE A 1034 -21.94 51.44 1.88
C PHE A 1034 -21.58 52.84 2.38
N SER A 1035 -22.55 53.72 2.60
CA SER A 1035 -22.28 55.05 3.15
C SER A 1035 -21.77 55.00 4.59
N VAL A 1036 -22.36 54.14 5.44
CA VAL A 1036 -21.87 53.89 6.80
C VAL A 1036 -20.57 53.08 6.78
N PHE A 1037 -20.43 52.14 5.84
CA PHE A 1037 -19.24 51.31 5.70
C PHE A 1037 -18.01 52.14 5.35
N PHE A 1038 -18.04 53.04 4.36
CA PHE A 1038 -16.85 53.79 3.99
C PHE A 1038 -16.42 54.80 5.05
N SER A 1039 -17.36 55.48 5.72
CA SER A 1039 -17.05 56.39 6.82
C SER A 1039 -16.47 55.64 8.02
N CYS A 1040 -17.01 54.47 8.36
CA CYS A 1040 -16.47 53.63 9.42
C CYS A 1040 -15.19 52.90 8.99
N PHE A 1041 -14.98 52.61 7.71
CA PHE A 1041 -13.83 51.87 7.18
C PHE A 1041 -12.55 52.70 7.21
N PHE A 1042 -12.61 54.00 6.89
CA PHE A 1042 -11.43 54.86 6.99
C PHE A 1042 -11.09 55.20 8.45
N LEU A 1043 -12.09 55.39 9.31
CA LEU A 1043 -11.89 55.50 10.76
C LEU A 1043 -11.36 54.18 11.36
N PHE A 1044 -11.84 53.04 10.85
CA PHE A 1044 -11.36 51.71 11.20
C PHE A 1044 -9.96 51.47 10.70
N LEU A 1045 -9.55 51.90 9.49
CA LEU A 1045 -8.18 51.75 9.00
C LEU A 1045 -7.18 52.55 9.83
N ALA A 1046 -7.51 53.80 10.18
CA ALA A 1046 -6.67 54.61 11.06
C ALA A 1046 -6.59 54.00 12.48
N ALA A 1047 -7.73 53.59 13.03
CA ALA A 1047 -7.78 52.85 14.29
C ALA A 1047 -7.10 51.48 14.18
N CYS A 1048 -7.08 50.83 13.02
CA CYS A 1048 -6.45 49.55 12.74
C CYS A 1048 -4.96 49.68 12.55
N VAL A 1049 -4.40 50.80 12.10
CA VAL A 1049 -2.94 50.98 12.06
C VAL A 1049 -2.42 51.22 13.49
N VAL A 1050 -3.11 52.05 14.27
CA VAL A 1050 -2.78 52.27 15.69
C VAL A 1050 -3.06 51.00 16.50
N ALA A 1051 -4.20 50.36 16.27
CA ALA A 1051 -4.52 49.08 16.88
C ALA A 1051 -3.69 47.95 16.29
N TRP A 1052 -3.11 48.02 15.09
CA TRP A 1052 -2.20 47.01 14.52
C TRP A 1052 -0.83 47.16 15.13
N LYS A 1053 -0.34 48.37 15.37
CA LYS A 1053 0.90 48.57 16.15
C LYS A 1053 0.72 48.20 17.62
N ALA A 1054 -0.42 48.57 18.21
CA ALA A 1054 -0.78 48.15 19.57
C ALA A 1054 -1.11 46.65 19.64
N LYS A 1055 -1.70 46.05 18.61
CA LYS A 1055 -1.94 44.60 18.43
C LYS A 1055 -0.66 43.88 18.08
N GLN A 1056 0.32 44.46 17.41
CA GLN A 1056 1.60 43.81 17.16
C GLN A 1056 2.38 43.77 18.47
N ALA A 1057 2.38 44.84 19.26
CA ALA A 1057 2.94 44.85 20.61
C ALA A 1057 2.15 43.97 21.60
N ALA A 1058 0.81 44.00 21.52
CA ALA A 1058 -0.06 43.20 22.36
C ALA A 1058 -0.19 41.76 21.90
N ASP A 1059 0.04 41.40 20.62
CA ASP A 1059 0.10 40.05 20.06
C ASP A 1059 1.49 39.49 20.24
N VAL A 1060 2.56 40.29 20.31
CA VAL A 1060 3.84 39.78 20.81
C VAL A 1060 3.73 39.49 22.31
N ARG A 1061 3.08 40.36 23.10
CA ARG A 1061 2.82 40.10 24.53
C ARG A 1061 1.73 39.04 24.78
N ARG A 1062 0.72 38.90 23.91
CA ARG A 1062 -0.34 37.88 23.96
C ARG A 1062 0.09 36.61 23.27
N ALA A 1063 1.01 36.59 22.31
CA ALA A 1063 1.64 35.37 21.83
C ALA A 1063 2.61 34.88 22.88
N ARG A 1064 3.32 35.74 23.62
CA ARG A 1064 4.06 35.31 24.82
C ARG A 1064 3.13 34.84 25.94
N ARG A 1065 2.03 35.55 26.22
CA ARG A 1065 1.03 35.09 27.22
C ARG A 1065 0.17 33.91 26.74
N ARG A 1066 -0.07 33.71 25.43
CA ARG A 1066 -0.78 32.57 24.82
C ARG A 1066 0.17 31.41 24.64
N HIS A 1067 1.45 31.59 24.35
CA HIS A 1067 2.42 30.51 24.47
C HIS A 1067 2.47 30.06 25.92
N VAL A 1068 2.53 30.97 26.90
CA VAL A 1068 2.54 30.62 28.33
C VAL A 1068 1.19 30.08 28.81
N VAL A 1069 0.05 30.54 28.27
CA VAL A 1069 -1.30 30.05 28.63
C VAL A 1069 -1.68 28.79 27.87
N GLU A 1070 -1.37 28.62 26.59
CA GLU A 1070 -1.45 27.36 25.83
C GLU A 1070 -0.48 26.35 26.42
N MET A 1071 0.72 26.76 26.82
CA MET A 1071 1.60 25.93 27.63
C MET A 1071 0.88 25.54 28.92
N LEU A 1072 0.40 26.49 29.72
CA LEU A 1072 -0.37 26.22 30.95
C LEU A 1072 -1.72 25.49 30.71
N HIS A 1073 -2.30 25.52 29.51
CA HIS A 1073 -3.60 24.92 29.16
C HIS A 1073 -3.41 23.53 28.57
N MET A 1074 -2.29 23.28 27.91
CA MET A 1074 -1.83 21.96 27.47
C MET A 1074 -1.17 21.22 28.64
N ALA A 1075 -0.59 21.92 29.63
CA ALA A 1075 -0.27 21.43 30.99
C ALA A 1075 -1.49 21.20 31.89
N LYS A 1076 -2.64 21.81 31.57
CA LYS A 1076 -3.91 21.65 32.31
C LYS A 1076 -4.96 20.83 31.56
N ARG A 1077 -4.64 20.19 30.43
CA ARG A 1077 -5.56 19.19 29.86
C ARG A 1077 -5.43 17.93 30.71
N PRO A 1078 -6.49 17.49 31.41
CA PRO A 1078 -6.49 16.15 31.98
C PRO A 1078 -6.54 15.19 30.79
N PHE A 1079 -5.58 14.26 30.68
CA PHE A 1079 -5.77 13.11 29.81
C PHE A 1079 -7.06 12.40 30.25
N ALA A 1080 -8.09 12.41 29.41
CA ALA A 1080 -9.33 11.71 29.74
C ALA A 1080 -9.04 10.20 29.71
N SER A 1081 -9.00 9.57 30.89
CA SER A 1081 -8.95 8.11 31.00
C SER A 1081 -10.25 7.52 30.47
N VAL A 1082 -10.16 6.64 29.47
CA VAL A 1082 -11.30 5.93 28.86
C VAL A 1082 -11.28 4.49 29.34
N THR A 1083 -12.27 4.08 30.14
CA THR A 1083 -12.43 2.69 30.61
C THR A 1083 -13.37 1.94 29.67
N LEU A 1084 -12.85 0.93 28.94
CA LEU A 1084 -13.59 0.15 27.94
C LEU A 1084 -13.88 -1.26 28.49
N ASN A 1085 -15.15 -1.56 28.77
CA ASN A 1085 -15.56 -2.88 29.28
C ASN A 1085 -16.04 -3.77 28.13
N LEU A 1086 -15.25 -4.83 27.82
CA LEU A 1086 -15.49 -5.77 26.73
C LEU A 1086 -15.81 -7.18 27.28
N SER A 1087 -16.80 -7.32 28.16
CA SER A 1087 -17.22 -8.65 28.64
C SER A 1087 -18.37 -9.24 27.80
N THR A 1088 -18.13 -10.40 27.18
CA THR A 1088 -19.15 -11.23 26.54
C THR A 1088 -19.66 -12.29 27.50
N ARG A 1089 -20.38 -11.93 28.58
CA ARG A 1089 -21.50 -12.72 29.14
C ARG A 1089 -22.06 -12.18 30.47
N SER A 1090 -23.39 -12.36 30.54
CA SER A 1090 -24.28 -12.36 31.70
C SER A 1090 -24.94 -11.03 32.08
N LYS A 1091 -26.27 -11.12 32.25
CA LYS A 1091 -27.26 -10.04 32.34
C LYS A 1091 -26.98 -9.08 33.49
N PRO A 1092 -27.18 -7.75 33.32
CA PRO A 1092 -27.01 -6.82 34.42
C PRO A 1092 -28.20 -6.90 35.38
N LYS A 1093 -27.91 -7.11 36.67
CA LYS A 1093 -28.82 -6.69 37.74
C LYS A 1093 -28.91 -5.16 37.70
N LYS A 1094 -30.13 -4.65 37.67
CA LYS A 1094 -30.45 -3.21 37.68
C LYS A 1094 -29.79 -2.54 38.89
N SER A 1095 -28.98 -1.52 38.60
CA SER A 1095 -28.68 -0.30 39.40
C SER A 1095 -27.19 -0.04 39.62
N ALA A 1096 -26.53 0.55 38.62
CA ALA A 1096 -25.45 1.53 38.77
C ALA A 1096 -25.24 2.18 37.40
N HIS A 1097 -25.44 3.50 37.31
CA HIS A 1097 -25.26 4.28 36.07
C HIS A 1097 -23.79 4.24 35.65
N CYS A 1098 -23.50 3.60 34.52
CA CYS A 1098 -22.19 3.65 33.88
C CYS A 1098 -22.21 4.85 32.93
N ASP A 1099 -21.59 5.97 33.32
CA ASP A 1099 -21.53 7.18 32.51
C ASP A 1099 -20.54 7.01 31.36
N LEU A 1100 -21.05 6.88 30.13
CA LEU A 1100 -20.26 6.92 28.89
C LEU A 1100 -19.55 8.28 28.77
N ARG A 1101 -18.22 8.27 28.64
CA ARG A 1101 -17.42 9.48 28.41
C ARG A 1101 -16.87 9.55 26.98
N PRO A 1102 -16.99 10.68 26.29
CA PRO A 1102 -16.43 10.86 24.95
C PRO A 1102 -14.90 10.96 24.95
N VAL A 1103 -14.30 10.30 23.96
CA VAL A 1103 -12.86 10.22 23.64
C VAL A 1103 -12.30 11.56 23.17
N ALA A 1104 -13.10 12.32 22.43
CA ALA A 1104 -12.80 13.69 22.03
C ALA A 1104 -14.09 14.49 22.01
N VAL A 1105 -14.05 15.75 22.48
CA VAL A 1105 -15.20 16.66 22.45
C VAL A 1105 -14.70 17.96 21.86
N GLU A 1106 -14.99 18.18 20.58
CA GLU A 1106 -14.55 19.36 19.86
C GLU A 1106 -15.66 20.40 19.84
N PRO A 1107 -15.62 21.43 20.70
CA PRO A 1107 -16.64 22.46 20.72
C PRO A 1107 -16.68 23.17 19.39
N THR A 1108 -17.89 23.34 18.89
CA THR A 1108 -18.17 24.23 17.77
C THR A 1108 -17.83 25.67 18.14
N ASP A 1109 -17.60 26.54 17.15
CA ASP A 1109 -17.12 27.92 17.35
C ASP A 1109 -18.00 28.77 18.30
N ASP A 1110 -19.24 28.37 18.57
CA ASP A 1110 -20.15 29.03 19.50
C ASP A 1110 -20.08 28.50 20.96
N GLY A 1111 -19.37 27.40 21.20
CA GLY A 1111 -19.19 26.75 22.49
C GLY A 1111 -20.45 26.15 23.12
N LEU A 1112 -21.55 26.03 22.37
CA LEU A 1112 -22.84 25.50 22.81
C LEU A 1112 -23.02 24.03 22.46
N ALA A 1113 -22.42 23.60 21.36
CA ALA A 1113 -22.35 22.21 20.97
C ALA A 1113 -20.88 21.81 20.80
N ALA A 1114 -20.64 20.52 20.88
CA ALA A 1114 -19.35 19.94 20.63
C ALA A 1114 -19.49 18.59 19.94
N VAL A 1115 -18.61 18.28 19.01
CA VAL A 1115 -18.54 16.95 18.40
C VAL A 1115 -17.89 16.01 19.41
N ALA A 1116 -18.71 15.21 20.09
CA ALA A 1116 -18.28 14.15 20.99
C ALA A 1116 -18.09 12.84 20.24
N THR A 1117 -16.87 12.34 20.26
CA THR A 1117 -16.48 11.08 19.65
C THR A 1117 -16.41 9.99 20.71
N VAL A 1118 -17.04 8.84 20.48
CA VAL A 1118 -17.07 7.67 21.37
C VAL A 1118 -16.67 6.41 20.60
N PHE A 1119 -16.22 5.38 21.31
CA PHE A 1119 -16.02 4.05 20.72
C PHE A 1119 -17.32 3.25 20.76
N VAL A 1120 -17.65 2.56 19.67
CA VAL A 1120 -18.86 1.73 19.54
C VAL A 1120 -18.47 0.37 18.97
N SER A 1121 -18.97 -0.71 19.57
CA SER A 1121 -18.70 -2.06 19.06
C SER A 1121 -19.70 -2.43 17.95
N LEU A 1122 -19.19 -2.99 16.85
CA LEU A 1122 -19.98 -3.43 15.69
C LEU A 1122 -20.41 -4.90 15.86
N PRO A 1123 -21.66 -5.27 15.51
CA PRO A 1123 -22.14 -6.65 15.65
C PRO A 1123 -21.54 -7.58 14.56
N GLY A 1124 -21.18 -8.82 14.91
CA GLY A 1124 -20.66 -9.79 13.92
C GLY A 1124 -20.11 -11.14 14.40
N GLY A 1125 -20.21 -11.52 15.67
CA GLY A 1125 -19.64 -12.81 16.13
C GLY A 1125 -18.10 -12.87 16.05
N GLN A 1126 -17.50 -14.06 16.11
CA GLN A 1126 -16.03 -14.17 16.25
C GLN A 1126 -15.22 -14.00 14.96
N SER A 1127 -15.83 -14.09 13.78
CA SER A 1127 -15.17 -14.17 12.47
C SER A 1127 -14.84 -12.88 11.69
N PRO A 1128 -15.35 -11.65 12.00
CA PRO A 1128 -14.99 -10.46 11.23
C PRO A 1128 -13.73 -9.75 11.77
N CYS A 1129 -12.93 -9.19 10.86
CA CYS A 1129 -11.65 -8.54 11.15
C CYS A 1129 -11.75 -7.19 11.89
N VAL A 1130 -12.93 -6.53 11.94
CA VAL A 1130 -13.12 -5.23 12.62
C VAL A 1130 -14.35 -5.27 13.54
N LYS A 1131 -14.16 -4.96 14.83
CA LYS A 1131 -15.18 -5.10 15.90
C LYS A 1131 -15.47 -3.81 16.68
N LEU A 1132 -14.71 -2.74 16.42
CA LEU A 1132 -14.82 -1.45 17.08
C LEU A 1132 -14.80 -0.36 16.01
N ALA A 1133 -15.66 0.65 16.15
CA ALA A 1133 -15.70 1.83 15.31
C ALA A 1133 -15.69 3.08 16.20
N LEU A 1134 -15.16 4.17 15.66
CA LEU A 1134 -15.35 5.50 16.23
C LEU A 1134 -16.67 6.04 15.71
N ALA A 1135 -17.53 6.49 16.62
CA ALA A 1135 -18.72 7.23 16.27
C ALA A 1135 -18.62 8.62 16.87
N SER A 1136 -18.73 9.63 16.02
CA SER A 1136 -18.77 11.03 16.44
C SER A 1136 -20.21 11.51 16.36
N SER A 1137 -20.64 12.19 17.40
CA SER A 1137 -21.97 12.76 17.51
C SER A 1137 -21.85 14.19 18.03
N LEU A 1138 -22.58 15.11 17.41
CA LEU A 1138 -22.70 16.46 17.93
C LEU A 1138 -23.52 16.41 19.23
N ILE A 1139 -22.90 16.74 20.35
CA ILE A 1139 -23.54 16.85 21.66
C ILE A 1139 -23.71 18.31 22.04
N LEU A 1140 -24.76 18.62 22.79
CA LEU A 1140 -24.93 19.93 23.38
C LEU A 1140 -24.11 20.04 24.67
N LEU A 1141 -23.24 21.05 24.76
CA LEU A 1141 -22.60 21.47 25.99
C LEU A 1141 -23.61 22.26 26.81
N VAL A 1142 -24.45 21.56 27.57
CA VAL A 1142 -25.44 22.21 28.43
C VAL A 1142 -24.70 23.06 29.46
N ARG A 1143 -24.90 24.39 29.41
CA ARG A 1143 -24.53 25.30 30.50
C ARG A 1143 -25.27 24.89 31.77
N GLN A 1144 -24.68 24.02 32.57
CA GLN A 1144 -24.92 24.04 34.01
C GLN A 1144 -24.19 25.27 34.55
N PHE A 1145 -24.93 26.39 34.66
CA PHE A 1145 -24.60 27.37 35.67
C PHE A 1145 -24.53 26.65 37.03
N PRO A 1146 -23.51 26.89 37.87
CA PRO A 1146 -23.69 26.71 39.29
C PRO A 1146 -24.69 27.77 39.75
N THR A 1147 -25.82 27.33 40.29
CA THR A 1147 -26.60 28.10 41.26
C THR A 1147 -25.72 28.37 42.48
N GLY A 1148 -25.45 29.66 42.74
CA GLY A 1148 -24.83 30.16 43.98
C GLY A 1148 -23.32 30.40 43.86
N GLY A 1149 -22.80 31.63 43.82
CA GLY A 1149 -23.44 32.92 43.99
C GLY A 1149 -22.51 34.09 43.63
N ARG A 1150 -23.13 35.27 43.63
CA ARG A 1150 -22.58 36.62 43.47
C ARG A 1150 -22.28 37.09 42.04
N THR A 1151 -23.36 37.61 41.47
CA THR A 1151 -23.45 38.73 40.53
C THR A 1151 -22.52 39.91 40.84
N PHE A 1152 -21.79 40.39 39.83
CA PHE A 1152 -21.73 41.83 39.50
C PHE A 1152 -21.42 42.07 38.00
N LEU A 1153 -22.44 42.62 37.35
CA LEU A 1153 -22.56 43.52 36.20
C LEU A 1153 -21.34 43.99 35.35
N ARG A 1154 -21.66 44.05 34.04
CA ARG A 1154 -21.28 45.01 32.97
C ARG A 1154 -19.84 45.03 32.44
N ARG A 1155 -19.56 44.66 31.17
CA ARG A 1155 -19.96 45.19 29.83
C ARG A 1155 -19.00 46.26 29.30
N ARG A 1156 -18.35 45.89 28.19
CA ARG A 1156 -17.88 46.69 27.03
C ARG A 1156 -16.83 47.79 27.23
N SER A 1157 -15.65 47.48 26.69
CA SER A 1157 -15.03 48.15 25.53
C SER A 1157 -15.08 49.68 25.46
N ALA A 1158 -13.91 50.33 25.54
CA ALA A 1158 -13.66 51.56 24.81
C ALA A 1158 -12.17 51.69 24.43
N HIS A 1159 -11.99 52.14 23.19
CA HIS A 1159 -10.74 52.42 22.49
C HIS A 1159 -10.01 53.67 23.03
N ALA A 1160 -8.84 53.90 22.46
CA ALA A 1160 -7.85 54.92 22.75
C ALA A 1160 -8.35 56.38 22.88
N ALA A 1161 -7.66 57.08 23.79
CA ALA A 1161 -7.28 58.49 23.94
C ALA A 1161 -7.98 59.67 23.19
N PRO A 1162 -8.06 60.86 23.84
CA PRO A 1162 -8.53 62.16 23.28
C PRO A 1162 -7.43 62.80 22.40
N PRO A 1163 -7.66 63.85 21.55
CA PRO A 1163 -8.18 65.17 21.98
C PRO A 1163 -9.00 65.98 20.94
N THR A 1164 -10.20 66.42 21.34
CA THR A 1164 -10.67 67.82 21.41
C THR A 1164 -12.07 67.84 22.00
#